data_AF-A0A835MEI7-F1
#
_entry.id   AF-A0A835MEI7-F1
#
_cell.length_a   1.000
_cell.length_b   1.000
_cell.length_c   1.000
_cell.angle_alpha   90.00
_cell.angle_beta   90.00
_cell.angle_gamma   90.00
#
_symmetry.space_group_name_H-M   'P 1'
#
loop_
_entity.id
_entity.type
_entity.pdbx_description
1 polymer ?
#
loop_
_entity_poly.entity_id
_entity_poly.type
_entity_poly.pdbx_seq_one_letter_code
_entity_poly.pdbx_strand_id
1 'polypeptide(L)'
;MKMEEGMQLIDGNGNFNVEGLKDFMTTTGFAHCGLSYAIVAIIGPQSSGKSTLMNHVFGTNFKMLDAYKGRGQTTKGIWIARCNDIKPFTFAMDFEGTDSNARGEDNTAFERQSALFALAIADIILINMWYKDIGLEHAASRPLLKTVFQVMKRLFKPRKRTLLFVLRDHSKTPFEYLETALKEDIDRIWASVADPETSRSVVFSDFFNVEITTLSSYEFEEKNFKKQVDLLRQRFICPRGLTGDKNEAEPASGFLVHAEKIWKTIKDNKDLDLPALKVMVATVRCEEIAKEKLRQFTIDDDWLALKGAVQAGPVSRFGATLSSILENYLSQYDTEVIHYDQDVRNAKRRQMESQALEVVRGAYVTMLEHLYSDTLESFETSLEQLLNGGEGFVASALACARSCFLQFDKGCEDAFIRHSGWNASEVREKLGHHMLSEMMAKYVKQVTDVLADEVQSLFEAGEADTWVSVRNLLASTTDVAESELSNAHVDFELPRSEIDTKLGYLKVFAKSVVERKARESAAIERVLMPMKHRFTQAFNLEENSTPRVWTPEQNIDEIERNALSAALKILAVMAAIRLDNIEDQIEIVLSSSLMGVVPAVANAPDPLASNTWEEVSTNTTLLTPVQCKSLWMRFKAEVAYIVNQATSDQEARRQAKKVIKQILGLVALAMMTLLSAYGAMGIAAKPEVAAVMKEVGQAMAALMKDIGPEVLAVLKDELPKALSFLGPQVVSVIMVLFTNMTARWR
;
A
#
# COMPACT_ATOMS: atom_id res chain seq x y z
N MET A 1 -52.11 -20.23 51.76
CA MET A 1 -51.29 -20.09 50.54
C MET A 1 -51.40 -18.65 50.07
N LYS A 2 -50.29 -17.95 49.83
CA LYS A 2 -50.32 -16.66 49.13
C LYS A 2 -50.60 -16.97 47.66
N MET A 3 -51.81 -16.67 47.20
CA MET A 3 -52.16 -16.82 45.79
C MET A 3 -51.57 -15.63 45.02
N GLU A 4 -50.88 -15.89 43.92
CA GLU A 4 -50.39 -14.81 43.06
C GLU A 4 -51.47 -14.33 42.10
N GLU A 5 -51.53 -13.01 41.92
CA GLU A 5 -52.44 -12.34 41.00
C GLU A 5 -51.99 -12.61 39.56
N GLY A 6 -52.94 -13.01 38.70
CA GLY A 6 -52.65 -13.27 37.30
C GLY A 6 -52.41 -11.97 36.53
N MET A 7 -51.44 -11.97 35.62
CA MET A 7 -51.15 -10.89 34.70
C MET A 7 -51.80 -11.16 33.34
N GLN A 8 -52.45 -10.16 32.74
CA GLN A 8 -52.97 -10.28 31.38
C GLN A 8 -51.83 -10.11 30.36
N LEU A 9 -51.47 -11.20 29.68
CA LEU A 9 -50.45 -11.24 28.64
C LEU A 9 -50.95 -10.69 27.31
N ILE A 10 -52.16 -11.10 26.93
CA ILE A 10 -52.84 -10.64 25.71
C ILE A 10 -54.24 -10.21 26.10
N ASP A 11 -54.67 -9.03 25.66
CA ASP A 11 -56.01 -8.52 25.95
C ASP A 11 -57.10 -9.13 25.03
N GLY A 12 -58.37 -8.78 25.27
CA GLY A 12 -59.48 -9.25 24.43
C GLY A 12 -59.45 -8.76 22.97
N ASN A 13 -58.65 -7.74 22.66
CA ASN A 13 -58.44 -7.20 21.31
C ASN A 13 -57.15 -7.78 20.67
N GLY A 14 -56.50 -8.73 21.33
CA GLY A 14 -55.27 -9.36 20.87
C GLY A 14 -54.03 -8.46 21.00
N ASN A 15 -54.02 -7.44 21.84
CA ASN A 15 -52.80 -6.63 22.08
C ASN A 15 -51.91 -7.32 23.10
N PHE A 16 -50.62 -7.42 22.79
CA PHE A 16 -49.62 -8.05 23.65
C PHE A 16 -49.07 -7.06 24.68
N ASN A 17 -49.07 -7.44 25.95
CA ASN A 17 -48.63 -6.60 27.05
C ASN A 17 -47.12 -6.78 27.35
N VAL A 18 -46.29 -6.07 26.58
CA VAL A 18 -44.82 -6.14 26.68
C VAL A 18 -44.33 -5.65 28.04
N GLU A 19 -44.84 -4.51 28.51
CA GLU A 19 -44.44 -3.91 29.80
C GLU A 19 -44.82 -4.81 30.97
N GLY A 20 -46.06 -5.31 30.99
CA GLY A 20 -46.51 -6.24 32.02
C GLY A 20 -45.72 -7.53 32.05
N LEU A 21 -45.37 -8.12 30.89
CA LEU A 21 -44.57 -9.35 30.86
C LEU A 21 -43.13 -9.08 31.35
N LYS A 22 -42.55 -7.95 30.99
CA LYS A 22 -41.22 -7.54 31.49
C LYS A 22 -41.22 -7.37 33.01
N ASP A 23 -42.24 -6.72 33.56
CA ASP A 23 -42.39 -6.54 35.01
C ASP A 23 -42.63 -7.88 35.73
N PHE A 24 -43.45 -8.76 35.15
CA PHE A 24 -43.68 -10.11 35.64
C PHE A 24 -42.37 -10.93 35.67
N MET A 25 -41.60 -10.92 34.59
CA MET A 25 -40.32 -11.64 34.50
C MET A 25 -39.29 -11.13 35.50
N THR A 26 -39.26 -9.81 35.74
CA THR A 26 -38.37 -9.17 36.71
C THR A 26 -38.78 -9.51 38.14
N THR A 27 -40.06 -9.36 38.47
CA THR A 27 -40.62 -9.61 39.81
C THR A 27 -40.51 -11.06 40.22
N THR A 28 -40.69 -11.99 39.28
CA THR A 28 -40.62 -13.43 39.55
C THR A 28 -39.19 -13.99 39.49
N GLY A 29 -38.23 -13.24 38.96
CA GLY A 29 -36.86 -13.71 38.72
C GLY A 29 -36.76 -14.72 37.57
N PHE A 30 -37.73 -14.75 36.65
CA PHE A 30 -37.82 -15.73 35.57
C PHE A 30 -36.59 -15.69 34.66
N ALA A 31 -36.07 -14.49 34.34
CA ALA A 31 -34.90 -14.33 33.46
C ALA A 31 -33.65 -15.07 33.96
N HIS A 32 -33.54 -15.32 35.28
CA HIS A 32 -32.43 -16.04 35.90
C HIS A 32 -32.60 -17.57 35.91
N CYS A 33 -33.74 -18.10 35.45
CA CYS A 33 -34.05 -19.52 35.50
C CYS A 33 -33.38 -20.35 34.36
N GLY A 34 -32.71 -19.70 33.41
CA GLY A 34 -32.06 -20.37 32.28
C GLY A 34 -33.04 -21.26 31.50
N LEU A 35 -32.74 -22.55 31.37
CA LEU A 35 -33.60 -23.57 30.74
C LEU A 35 -34.50 -24.33 31.74
N SER A 36 -34.38 -24.01 33.04
CA SER A 36 -35.06 -24.70 34.12
C SER A 36 -36.43 -24.07 34.39
N TYR A 37 -37.30 -24.11 33.37
CA TYR A 37 -38.70 -23.73 33.50
C TYR A 37 -39.64 -24.66 32.70
N ALA A 38 -40.94 -24.53 32.94
CA ALA A 38 -42.00 -25.22 32.21
C ALA A 38 -43.21 -24.29 32.01
N ILE A 39 -43.85 -24.39 30.86
CA ILE A 39 -45.04 -23.60 30.51
C ILE A 39 -46.25 -24.52 30.41
N VAL A 40 -47.28 -24.26 31.21
CA VAL A 40 -48.52 -25.02 31.20
C VAL A 40 -49.66 -24.15 30.70
N ALA A 41 -50.30 -24.53 29.60
CA ALA A 41 -51.45 -23.84 29.03
C ALA A 41 -52.73 -24.65 29.24
N ILE A 42 -53.87 -23.99 29.47
CA ILE A 42 -55.19 -24.65 29.46
C ILE A 42 -56.07 -24.11 28.33
N ILE A 43 -56.65 -25.02 27.55
CA ILE A 43 -57.59 -24.72 26.47
C ILE A 43 -58.88 -25.54 26.66
N GLY A 44 -59.99 -25.02 26.13
CA GLY A 44 -61.28 -25.71 26.15
C GLY A 44 -62.48 -24.77 26.16
N PRO A 45 -63.71 -25.33 26.09
CA PRO A 45 -64.92 -24.56 25.88
C PRO A 45 -65.15 -23.46 26.93
N GLN A 46 -65.89 -22.42 26.56
CA GLN A 46 -66.27 -21.36 27.48
C GLN A 46 -67.06 -21.92 28.66
N SER A 47 -66.80 -21.38 29.86
CA SER A 47 -67.49 -21.79 31.09
C SER A 47 -67.34 -23.26 31.49
N SER A 48 -66.31 -23.97 30.99
CA SER A 48 -65.99 -25.36 31.34
C SER A 48 -65.21 -25.51 32.66
N GLY A 49 -65.01 -24.42 33.42
CA GLY A 49 -64.27 -24.44 34.69
C GLY A 49 -62.75 -24.53 34.54
N LYS A 50 -62.17 -23.92 33.49
CA LYS A 50 -60.71 -23.83 33.26
C LYS A 50 -59.99 -23.08 34.37
N SER A 51 -60.34 -21.81 34.59
CA SER A 51 -59.74 -20.96 35.63
C SER A 51 -59.92 -21.58 37.02
N THR A 52 -61.08 -22.20 37.28
CA THR A 52 -61.32 -22.97 38.52
C THR A 52 -60.34 -24.12 38.67
N LEU A 53 -60.11 -24.92 37.62
CA LEU A 53 -59.14 -26.01 37.65
C LEU A 53 -57.71 -25.48 37.86
N MET A 54 -57.29 -24.45 37.13
CA MET A 54 -55.96 -23.86 37.25
C MET A 54 -55.69 -23.35 38.66
N ASN A 55 -56.66 -22.66 39.27
CA ASN A 55 -56.54 -22.15 40.64
C ASN A 55 -56.34 -23.27 41.66
N HIS A 56 -57.03 -24.40 41.52
CA HIS A 56 -56.88 -25.52 42.45
C HIS A 56 -55.60 -26.33 42.20
N VAL A 57 -55.25 -26.61 40.94
CA VAL A 57 -54.06 -27.41 40.59
C VAL A 57 -52.79 -26.63 40.88
N PHE A 58 -52.71 -25.37 40.45
CA PHE A 58 -51.46 -24.58 40.46
C PHE A 58 -51.38 -23.54 41.59
N GLY A 59 -52.47 -23.33 42.34
CA GLY A 59 -52.50 -22.33 43.41
C GLY A 59 -52.57 -20.88 42.93
N THR A 60 -53.08 -20.66 41.71
CA THR A 60 -53.23 -19.33 41.08
C THR A 60 -54.51 -18.61 41.52
N ASN A 61 -54.65 -17.33 41.16
CA ASN A 61 -55.85 -16.52 41.40
C ASN A 61 -56.48 -15.95 40.11
N PHE A 62 -56.73 -16.79 39.11
CA PHE A 62 -57.45 -16.37 37.91
C PHE A 62 -58.92 -16.07 38.24
N LYS A 63 -59.50 -15.08 37.56
CA LYS A 63 -60.89 -14.67 37.75
C LYS A 63 -61.84 -15.81 37.38
N MET A 64 -62.67 -16.24 38.34
CA MET A 64 -63.69 -17.28 38.13
C MET A 64 -65.05 -16.68 37.79
N LEU A 65 -65.90 -17.48 37.12
CA LEU A 65 -67.27 -17.09 36.80
C LEU A 65 -68.07 -16.96 38.11
N ASP A 66 -68.76 -15.84 38.28
CA ASP A 66 -69.73 -15.66 39.35
C ASP A 66 -71.09 -16.20 38.88
N ALA A 67 -71.43 -17.42 39.33
CA ALA A 67 -72.66 -18.11 38.92
C ALA A 67 -73.94 -17.31 39.23
N TYR A 68 -73.90 -16.42 40.23
CA TYR A 68 -75.03 -15.57 40.62
C TYR A 68 -75.26 -14.38 39.67
N LYS A 69 -74.28 -14.07 38.80
CA LYS A 69 -74.37 -12.98 37.80
C LYS A 69 -74.70 -13.48 36.39
N GLY A 70 -75.07 -14.76 36.25
CA GLY A 70 -75.40 -15.40 34.98
C GLY A 70 -74.20 -15.98 34.24
N ARG A 71 -74.47 -16.77 33.20
CA ARG A 71 -73.42 -17.37 32.36
C ARG A 71 -72.92 -16.32 31.37
N GLY A 72 -71.68 -15.87 31.54
CA GLY A 72 -71.05 -14.88 30.67
C GLY A 72 -69.54 -15.11 30.50
N GLN A 73 -68.95 -14.41 29.54
CA GLN A 73 -67.51 -14.48 29.30
C GLN A 73 -66.72 -13.97 30.52
N THR A 74 -65.91 -14.86 31.12
CA THR A 74 -65.15 -14.55 32.33
C THR A 74 -63.70 -14.18 32.02
N THR A 75 -62.99 -15.05 31.30
CA THR A 75 -61.62 -14.81 30.83
C THR A 75 -61.69 -14.10 29.49
N LYS A 76 -61.05 -12.92 29.39
CA LYS A 76 -60.84 -12.20 28.13
C LYS A 76 -59.34 -12.16 27.84
N GLY A 77 -58.93 -12.61 26.67
CA GLY A 77 -57.54 -12.71 26.28
C GLY A 77 -56.82 -13.89 26.95
N ILE A 78 -55.52 -13.73 27.17
CA ILE A 78 -54.64 -14.77 27.74
C ILE A 78 -53.98 -14.23 29.00
N TRP A 79 -54.08 -15.00 30.08
CA TRP A 79 -53.58 -14.63 31.40
C TRP A 79 -52.46 -15.58 31.83
N ILE A 80 -51.46 -15.06 32.54
CA ILE A 80 -50.34 -15.84 33.07
C ILE A 80 -50.20 -15.66 34.58
N ALA A 81 -49.77 -16.69 35.28
CA ALA A 81 -49.48 -16.65 36.71
C ALA A 81 -48.37 -17.64 37.07
N ARG A 82 -47.55 -17.30 38.07
CA ARG A 82 -46.48 -18.19 38.57
C ARG A 82 -47.05 -19.27 39.48
N CYS A 83 -46.52 -20.49 39.35
CA CYS A 83 -46.84 -21.63 40.19
C CYS A 83 -45.77 -21.79 41.29
N ASN A 84 -45.96 -21.18 42.46
CA ASN A 84 -44.93 -21.10 43.50
C ASN A 84 -44.49 -22.44 44.10
N ASP A 85 -45.39 -23.42 44.13
CA ASP A 85 -45.16 -24.72 44.79
C ASP A 85 -44.68 -25.82 43.82
N ILE A 86 -44.33 -25.45 42.58
CA ILE A 86 -43.92 -26.40 41.53
C ILE A 86 -42.51 -26.09 41.08
N LYS A 87 -41.67 -27.13 40.98
CA LYS A 87 -40.29 -27.05 40.46
C LYS A 87 -40.14 -28.00 39.26
N PRO A 88 -39.43 -27.62 38.18
CA PRO A 88 -38.72 -26.35 37.96
C PRO A 88 -39.68 -25.16 37.79
N PHE A 89 -39.16 -23.92 37.63
CA PHE A 89 -39.99 -22.70 37.59
C PHE A 89 -41.15 -22.89 36.59
N THR A 90 -42.39 -22.85 37.07
CA THR A 90 -43.55 -23.12 36.21
C THR A 90 -44.48 -21.92 36.24
N PHE A 91 -44.98 -21.52 35.06
CA PHE A 91 -46.10 -20.60 34.98
C PHE A 91 -47.25 -21.21 34.19
N ALA A 92 -48.44 -20.92 34.69
CA ALA A 92 -49.72 -21.34 34.18
C ALA A 92 -50.28 -20.26 33.26
N MET A 93 -50.84 -20.67 32.13
CA MET A 93 -51.49 -19.80 31.15
C MET A 93 -52.96 -20.17 31.01
N ASP A 94 -53.87 -19.27 31.40
CA ASP A 94 -55.32 -19.43 31.23
C ASP A 94 -55.77 -18.72 29.95
N PHE A 95 -56.22 -19.52 28.98
CA PHE A 95 -56.71 -19.01 27.71
C PHE A 95 -58.23 -18.76 27.75
N GLU A 96 -58.66 -17.74 27.02
CA GLU A 96 -60.07 -17.49 26.76
C GLU A 96 -60.78 -18.76 26.23
N GLY A 97 -62.00 -18.99 26.69
CA GLY A 97 -62.75 -20.18 26.31
C GLY A 97 -63.23 -20.13 24.87
N THR A 98 -63.14 -21.27 24.20
CA THR A 98 -63.61 -21.47 22.83
C THR A 98 -65.13 -21.69 22.78
N ASP A 99 -65.73 -21.57 21.59
CA ASP A 99 -67.15 -21.86 21.32
C ASP A 99 -68.11 -20.91 22.07
N SER A 100 -67.85 -19.59 21.98
CA SER A 100 -68.68 -18.54 22.60
C SER A 100 -69.59 -17.82 21.60
N ASN A 101 -70.86 -17.60 21.95
CA ASN A 101 -71.78 -16.78 21.15
C ASN A 101 -71.51 -15.26 21.27
N ALA A 102 -70.51 -14.84 22.05
CA ALA A 102 -70.31 -13.45 22.47
C ALA A 102 -69.52 -12.58 21.47
N ARG A 103 -68.84 -13.17 20.48
CA ARG A 103 -67.95 -12.45 19.54
C ARG A 103 -68.36 -12.48 18.05
N GLY A 104 -69.44 -13.15 17.67
CA GLY A 104 -69.89 -13.19 16.25
C GLY A 104 -68.95 -13.97 15.31
N GLU A 105 -68.96 -13.69 13.99
CA GLU A 105 -68.18 -14.42 12.95
C GLU A 105 -66.65 -14.33 13.13
N ASP A 106 -66.14 -13.28 13.77
CA ASP A 106 -64.71 -13.10 14.10
C ASP A 106 -64.21 -14.07 15.20
N ASN A 107 -65.10 -14.83 15.84
CA ASN A 107 -64.78 -15.72 16.96
C ASN A 107 -63.82 -16.86 16.54
N THR A 108 -63.87 -17.31 15.29
CA THR A 108 -63.01 -18.42 14.82
C THR A 108 -61.54 -18.04 14.66
N ALA A 109 -61.23 -16.78 14.33
CA ALA A 109 -59.86 -16.32 14.12
C ALA A 109 -59.10 -16.26 15.44
N PHE A 110 -59.66 -15.60 16.46
CA PHE A 110 -59.02 -15.46 17.76
C PHE A 110 -58.85 -16.81 18.48
N GLU A 111 -59.82 -17.73 18.37
CA GLU A 111 -59.73 -19.08 18.93
C GLU A 111 -58.58 -19.88 18.30
N ARG A 112 -58.43 -19.83 16.97
CA ARG A 112 -57.33 -20.47 16.26
C ARG A 112 -55.99 -19.84 16.63
N GLN A 113 -55.89 -18.52 16.63
CA GLN A 113 -54.69 -17.77 17.00
C GLN A 113 -54.24 -18.11 18.43
N SER A 114 -55.18 -18.13 19.37
CA SER A 114 -54.94 -18.46 20.77
C SER A 114 -54.44 -19.90 20.95
N ALA A 115 -55.06 -20.88 20.28
CA ALA A 115 -54.60 -22.26 20.34
C ALA A 115 -53.21 -22.45 19.72
N LEU A 116 -52.94 -21.79 18.59
CA LEU A 116 -51.62 -21.82 17.94
C LEU A 116 -50.53 -21.19 18.81
N PHE A 117 -50.86 -20.08 19.47
CA PHE A 117 -49.97 -19.46 20.42
C PHE A 117 -49.67 -20.39 21.60
N ALA A 118 -50.70 -21.04 22.17
CA ALA A 118 -50.54 -22.04 23.22
C ALA A 118 -49.58 -23.17 22.80
N LEU A 119 -49.70 -23.67 21.57
CA LEU A 119 -48.81 -24.72 21.06
C LEU A 119 -47.39 -24.26 20.79
N ALA A 120 -47.22 -23.02 20.32
CA ALA A 120 -45.91 -22.49 20.03
C ALA A 120 -45.07 -22.35 21.31
N ILE A 121 -45.71 -21.95 22.41
CA ILE A 121 -45.01 -21.58 23.65
C ILE A 121 -45.11 -22.63 24.77
N ALA A 122 -46.18 -23.43 24.85
CA ALA A 122 -46.40 -24.33 25.99
C ALA A 122 -45.72 -25.69 25.82
N ASP A 123 -45.20 -26.21 26.93
CA ASP A 123 -44.65 -27.57 27.02
C ASP A 123 -45.76 -28.59 27.30
N ILE A 124 -46.74 -28.19 28.12
CA ILE A 124 -47.88 -29.00 28.52
C ILE A 124 -49.16 -28.24 28.22
N ILE A 125 -50.07 -28.88 27.49
CA ILE A 125 -51.37 -28.30 27.13
C ILE A 125 -52.47 -29.14 27.76
N LEU A 126 -53.17 -28.54 28.71
CA LEU A 126 -54.36 -29.08 29.35
C LEU A 126 -55.57 -28.85 28.43
N ILE A 127 -56.21 -29.91 27.97
CA ILE A 127 -57.44 -29.85 27.19
C ILE A 127 -58.60 -30.19 28.11
N ASN A 128 -59.30 -29.17 28.58
CA ASN A 128 -60.42 -29.33 29.52
C ASN A 128 -61.72 -29.55 28.74
N MET A 129 -62.31 -30.72 28.89
CA MET A 129 -63.53 -31.13 28.15
C MET A 129 -64.48 -31.92 29.05
N TRP A 130 -65.78 -31.91 28.74
CA TRP A 130 -66.76 -32.70 29.51
C TRP A 130 -66.81 -34.12 28.96
N TYR A 131 -67.06 -35.12 29.82
CA TYR A 131 -67.12 -36.52 29.37
C TYR A 131 -68.17 -36.73 28.26
N LYS A 132 -69.29 -36.00 28.32
CA LYS A 132 -70.40 -36.07 27.35
C LYS A 132 -70.03 -35.51 25.98
N ASP A 133 -68.95 -34.72 25.90
CA ASP A 133 -68.49 -34.13 24.65
C ASP A 133 -67.66 -35.15 23.84
N ILE A 134 -67.19 -36.23 24.48
CA ILE A 134 -66.47 -37.30 23.79
C ILE A 134 -67.38 -37.94 22.74
N GLY A 135 -66.92 -37.92 21.47
CA GLY A 135 -67.67 -38.44 20.32
C GLY A 135 -68.51 -37.40 19.58
N LEU A 136 -68.62 -36.16 20.07
CA LEU A 136 -69.28 -35.06 19.35
C LEU A 136 -68.32 -34.34 18.41
N GLU A 137 -68.80 -33.95 17.22
CA GLU A 137 -67.94 -33.37 16.18
C GLU A 137 -67.46 -31.95 16.52
N HIS A 138 -68.32 -31.10 17.08
CA HIS A 138 -68.01 -29.70 17.42
C HIS A 138 -67.63 -29.49 18.90
N ALA A 139 -68.34 -30.13 19.83
CA ALA A 139 -68.15 -29.94 21.28
C ALA A 139 -66.82 -30.54 21.80
N ALA A 140 -66.27 -31.55 21.13
CA ALA A 140 -64.99 -32.16 21.52
C ALA A 140 -63.74 -31.34 21.09
N SER A 141 -63.91 -30.09 20.64
CA SER A 141 -62.81 -29.26 20.12
C SER A 141 -62.07 -29.88 18.91
N ARG A 142 -62.69 -30.78 18.14
CA ARG A 142 -62.06 -31.42 16.98
C ARG A 142 -61.63 -30.45 15.88
N PRO A 143 -62.42 -29.42 15.51
CA PRO A 143 -62.00 -28.46 14.48
C PRO A 143 -60.73 -27.70 14.90
N LEU A 144 -60.62 -27.41 16.20
CA LEU A 144 -59.44 -26.79 16.79
C LEU A 144 -58.25 -27.73 16.70
N LEU A 145 -58.39 -28.97 17.19
CA LEU A 145 -57.32 -29.99 17.13
C LEU A 145 -56.87 -30.30 15.70
N LYS A 146 -57.79 -30.34 14.74
CA LYS A 146 -57.46 -30.54 13.32
C LYS A 146 -56.60 -29.40 12.78
N THR A 147 -56.99 -28.15 13.06
CA THR A 147 -56.21 -26.96 12.68
C THR A 147 -54.82 -27.00 13.31
N VAL A 148 -54.77 -27.32 14.60
CA VAL A 148 -53.54 -27.48 15.39
C VAL A 148 -52.61 -28.53 14.80
N PHE A 149 -53.11 -29.73 14.51
CA PHE A 149 -52.31 -30.80 13.92
C PHE A 149 -51.83 -30.45 12.50
N GLN A 150 -52.64 -29.74 11.72
CA GLN A 150 -52.25 -29.24 10.40
C GLN A 150 -51.09 -28.25 10.46
N VAL A 151 -51.13 -27.30 11.40
CA VAL A 151 -50.01 -26.39 11.63
C VAL A 151 -48.79 -27.15 12.12
N MET A 152 -48.98 -28.09 13.05
CA MET A 152 -47.88 -28.84 13.67
C MET A 152 -47.14 -29.75 12.68
N LYS A 153 -47.86 -30.50 11.84
CA LYS A 153 -47.25 -31.32 10.77
C LYS A 153 -46.43 -30.50 9.78
N ARG A 154 -46.78 -29.23 9.56
CA ARG A 154 -46.19 -28.39 8.50
C ARG A 154 -45.09 -27.44 8.99
N LEU A 155 -45.18 -26.95 10.23
CA LEU A 155 -44.36 -25.81 10.70
C LEU A 155 -43.33 -26.16 11.77
N PHE A 156 -43.53 -27.23 12.54
CA PHE A 156 -42.68 -27.54 13.68
C PHE A 156 -41.94 -28.85 13.46
N LYS A 157 -40.68 -28.94 13.93
CA LYS A 157 -40.00 -30.24 14.09
C LYS A 157 -40.75 -31.09 15.13
N PRO A 158 -40.57 -32.43 15.13
CA PRO A 158 -41.07 -33.28 16.19
C PRO A 158 -40.40 -32.88 17.52
N ARG A 159 -41.12 -32.09 18.32
CA ARG A 159 -40.81 -31.82 19.72
C ARG A 159 -41.96 -32.38 20.53
N LYS A 160 -41.67 -33.40 21.34
CA LYS A 160 -42.66 -34.06 22.20
C LYS A 160 -43.26 -33.08 23.21
N ARG A 161 -44.45 -32.57 22.91
CA ARG A 161 -45.29 -31.79 23.82
C ARG A 161 -46.30 -32.71 24.49
N THR A 162 -46.70 -32.40 25.71
CA THR A 162 -47.70 -33.21 26.39
C THR A 162 -49.09 -32.61 26.21
N LEU A 163 -50.00 -33.37 25.60
CA LEU A 163 -51.43 -33.08 25.57
C LEU A 163 -52.10 -33.85 26.71
N LEU A 164 -52.51 -33.13 27.75
CA LEU A 164 -53.17 -33.70 28.92
C LEU A 164 -54.67 -33.40 28.86
N PHE A 165 -55.46 -34.40 28.49
CA PHE A 165 -56.91 -34.28 28.45
C PHE A 165 -57.49 -34.44 29.85
N VAL A 166 -58.21 -33.41 30.30
CA VAL A 166 -58.89 -33.39 31.59
C VAL A 166 -60.39 -33.55 31.34
N LEU A 167 -60.89 -34.76 31.60
CA LEU A 167 -62.29 -35.12 31.45
C LEU A 167 -63.08 -34.73 32.70
N ARG A 168 -64.06 -33.84 32.53
CA ARG A 168 -64.90 -33.29 33.60
C ARG A 168 -66.21 -34.05 33.75
N ASP A 169 -66.72 -34.05 34.98
CA ASP A 169 -68.02 -34.61 35.39
C ASP A 169 -68.19 -36.09 35.04
N HIS A 170 -67.13 -36.89 35.26
CA HIS A 170 -67.10 -38.32 34.92
C HIS A 170 -68.35 -39.07 35.41
N SER A 171 -68.93 -39.90 34.53
CA SER A 171 -70.18 -40.65 34.76
C SER A 171 -69.94 -42.12 35.07
N LYS A 172 -70.95 -42.98 34.90
CA LYS A 172 -70.86 -44.45 35.11
C LYS A 172 -70.01 -45.18 34.07
N THR A 173 -69.64 -44.53 32.97
CA THR A 173 -68.83 -45.16 31.91
C THR A 173 -67.41 -45.41 32.41
N PRO A 174 -66.89 -46.66 32.38
CA PRO A 174 -65.53 -46.94 32.81
C PRO A 174 -64.48 -46.12 32.06
N PHE A 175 -63.42 -45.75 32.76
CA PHE A 175 -62.36 -44.89 32.24
C PHE A 175 -61.68 -45.49 31.00
N GLU A 176 -61.49 -46.81 30.96
CA GLU A 176 -60.78 -47.52 29.91
C GLU A 176 -61.46 -47.34 28.53
N TYR A 177 -62.79 -47.32 28.51
CA TYR A 177 -63.55 -47.10 27.27
C TYR A 177 -63.46 -45.65 26.79
N LEU A 178 -63.51 -44.68 27.72
CA LEU A 178 -63.38 -43.26 27.38
C LEU A 178 -61.96 -42.94 26.88
N GLU A 179 -60.95 -43.53 27.52
CA GLU A 179 -59.55 -43.39 27.14
C GLU A 179 -59.31 -43.93 25.73
N THR A 180 -59.83 -45.13 25.43
CA THR A 180 -59.72 -45.77 24.11
C THR A 180 -60.41 -44.94 23.05
N ALA A 181 -61.67 -44.54 23.30
CA ALA A 181 -62.45 -43.75 22.34
C ALA A 181 -61.76 -42.41 22.01
N LEU A 182 -61.20 -41.72 23.02
CA LEU A 182 -60.52 -40.45 22.80
C LEU A 182 -59.19 -40.61 22.04
N LYS A 183 -58.41 -41.65 22.33
CA LYS A 183 -57.17 -41.94 21.58
C LYS A 183 -57.44 -42.25 20.12
N GLU A 184 -58.40 -43.13 19.84
CA GLU A 184 -58.82 -43.44 18.47
C GLU A 184 -59.31 -42.19 17.72
N ASP A 185 -59.96 -41.28 18.44
CA ASP A 185 -60.46 -40.05 17.88
C ASP A 185 -59.33 -39.08 17.48
N ILE A 186 -58.33 -38.95 18.36
CA ILE A 186 -57.12 -38.15 18.11
C ILE A 186 -56.35 -38.71 16.92
N ASP A 187 -56.16 -40.02 16.86
CA ASP A 187 -55.48 -40.70 15.75
C ASP A 187 -56.23 -40.47 14.43
N ARG A 188 -57.57 -40.52 14.45
CA ARG A 188 -58.40 -40.21 13.28
C ARG A 188 -58.27 -38.76 12.84
N ILE A 189 -58.23 -37.81 13.78
CA ILE A 189 -58.03 -36.39 13.46
C ILE A 189 -56.63 -36.21 12.85
N TRP A 190 -55.59 -36.81 13.42
CA TRP A 190 -54.21 -36.76 12.90
C TRP A 190 -54.11 -37.34 11.49
N ALA A 191 -54.75 -38.48 11.23
CA ALA A 191 -54.78 -39.11 9.90
C ALA A 191 -55.55 -38.28 8.86
N SER A 192 -56.57 -37.53 9.28
CA SER A 192 -57.36 -36.67 8.38
C SER A 192 -56.62 -35.42 7.88
N VAL A 193 -55.47 -35.09 8.47
CA VAL A 193 -54.65 -33.94 8.11
C VAL A 193 -53.61 -34.37 7.08
N ALA A 194 -53.63 -33.72 5.90
CA ALA A 194 -52.69 -33.99 4.82
C ALA A 194 -51.22 -33.78 5.24
N ASP A 195 -50.37 -34.73 4.89
CA ASP A 195 -48.93 -34.66 5.11
C ASP A 195 -48.26 -33.62 4.17
N PRO A 196 -47.13 -33.01 4.55
CA PRO A 196 -46.39 -32.10 3.67
C PRO A 196 -45.77 -32.88 2.50
N GLU A 197 -45.81 -32.32 1.27
CA GLU A 197 -45.32 -32.95 0.02
C GLU A 197 -43.85 -33.42 0.05
N THR A 198 -43.09 -33.03 1.07
CA THR A 198 -41.63 -33.22 1.19
C THR A 198 -41.20 -34.17 2.33
N SER A 199 -42.13 -34.81 3.06
CA SER A 199 -41.80 -35.59 4.28
C SER A 199 -42.14 -37.09 4.16
N ARG A 200 -41.31 -37.98 4.76
CA ARG A 200 -41.73 -39.36 5.11
C ARG A 200 -42.90 -39.29 6.11
N SER A 201 -43.83 -40.25 6.09
CA SER A 201 -45.06 -40.19 6.90
C SER A 201 -44.75 -39.89 8.38
N VAL A 202 -45.35 -38.83 8.90
CA VAL A 202 -45.05 -38.30 10.22
C VAL A 202 -45.86 -39.04 11.30
N VAL A 203 -45.19 -39.60 12.30
CA VAL A 203 -45.84 -40.36 13.38
C VAL A 203 -46.27 -39.41 14.51
N PHE A 204 -47.52 -39.54 14.98
CA PHE A 204 -48.10 -38.69 16.03
C PHE A 204 -47.27 -38.69 17.33
N SER A 205 -46.74 -39.86 17.73
CA SER A 205 -45.93 -40.03 18.93
C SER A 205 -44.61 -39.26 18.93
N ASP A 206 -44.14 -38.81 17.77
CA ASP A 206 -42.91 -38.01 17.66
C ASP A 206 -43.17 -36.55 18.07
N PHE A 207 -44.43 -36.10 18.01
CA PHE A 207 -44.85 -34.72 18.29
C PHE A 207 -45.55 -34.59 19.64
N PHE A 208 -46.33 -35.60 20.04
CA PHE A 208 -47.18 -35.49 21.21
C PHE A 208 -47.09 -36.72 22.12
N ASN A 209 -47.02 -36.46 23.42
CA ASN A 209 -47.37 -37.40 24.47
C ASN A 209 -48.82 -37.12 24.87
N VAL A 210 -49.69 -38.15 24.86
CA VAL A 210 -51.10 -37.99 25.24
C VAL A 210 -51.33 -38.63 26.59
N GLU A 211 -51.79 -37.82 27.54
CA GLU A 211 -52.23 -38.27 28.84
C GLU A 211 -53.70 -37.90 29.05
N ILE A 212 -54.42 -38.75 29.78
CA ILE A 212 -55.85 -38.55 30.05
C ILE A 212 -56.07 -38.70 31.55
N THR A 213 -56.81 -37.76 32.14
CA THR A 213 -57.22 -37.80 33.55
C THR A 213 -58.70 -37.46 33.67
N THR A 214 -59.37 -38.06 34.65
CA THR A 214 -60.78 -37.77 34.96
C THR A 214 -60.88 -36.98 36.25
N LEU A 215 -61.87 -36.09 36.30
CA LEU A 215 -62.26 -35.35 37.49
C LEU A 215 -63.77 -35.51 37.71
N SER A 216 -64.15 -35.82 38.93
CA SER A 216 -65.52 -35.85 39.42
C SER A 216 -66.17 -34.47 39.35
N SER A 217 -67.51 -34.43 39.47
CA SER A 217 -68.20 -33.15 39.45
C SER A 217 -67.84 -32.28 40.65
N TYR A 218 -67.47 -31.02 40.38
CA TYR A 218 -67.15 -30.07 41.44
C TYR A 218 -68.37 -29.73 42.30
N GLU A 219 -69.55 -29.59 41.67
CA GLU A 219 -70.78 -29.20 42.36
C GLU A 219 -71.36 -30.34 43.22
N PHE A 220 -71.32 -31.57 42.71
CA PHE A 220 -71.95 -32.72 43.38
C PHE A 220 -70.97 -33.53 44.25
N GLU A 221 -69.67 -33.52 43.94
CA GLU A 221 -68.65 -34.37 44.57
C GLU A 221 -67.36 -33.59 44.91
N GLU A 222 -67.51 -32.37 45.47
CA GLU A 222 -66.39 -31.45 45.74
C GLU A 222 -65.20 -32.09 46.49
N LYS A 223 -65.47 -32.95 47.49
CA LYS A 223 -64.41 -33.65 48.25
C LYS A 223 -63.61 -34.61 47.38
N ASN A 224 -64.27 -35.31 46.46
CA ASN A 224 -63.60 -36.26 45.56
C ASN A 224 -62.82 -35.51 44.48
N PHE A 225 -63.43 -34.45 43.93
CA PHE A 225 -62.76 -33.54 43.01
C PHE A 225 -61.47 -32.98 43.60
N LYS A 226 -61.49 -32.45 44.84
CA LYS A 226 -60.30 -31.92 45.51
C LYS A 226 -59.20 -32.99 45.66
N LYS A 227 -59.55 -34.21 46.07
CA LYS A 227 -58.59 -35.33 46.14
C LYS A 227 -57.98 -35.67 44.77
N GLN A 228 -58.79 -35.72 43.72
CA GLN A 228 -58.31 -36.01 42.37
C GLN A 228 -57.44 -34.87 41.80
N VAL A 229 -57.77 -33.62 42.12
CA VAL A 229 -56.94 -32.46 41.79
C VAL A 229 -55.60 -32.50 42.54
N ASP A 230 -55.59 -32.91 43.80
CA ASP A 230 -54.35 -33.10 44.56
C ASP A 230 -53.46 -34.18 43.92
N LEU A 231 -54.06 -35.30 43.46
CA LEU A 231 -53.34 -36.34 42.71
C LEU A 231 -52.80 -35.81 41.38
N LEU A 232 -53.57 -34.99 40.66
CA LEU A 232 -53.14 -34.37 39.42
C LEU A 232 -51.97 -33.40 39.66
N ARG A 233 -52.05 -32.60 40.72
CA ARG A 233 -51.02 -31.65 41.14
C ARG A 233 -49.69 -32.36 41.47
N GLN A 234 -49.73 -33.52 42.12
CA GLN A 234 -48.53 -34.31 42.41
C GLN A 234 -47.74 -34.70 41.16
N ARG A 235 -48.42 -34.90 40.01
CA ARG A 235 -47.74 -35.20 38.73
C ARG A 235 -46.88 -34.05 38.24
N PHE A 236 -47.32 -32.81 38.45
CA PHE A 236 -46.56 -31.61 38.06
C PHE A 236 -45.38 -31.31 38.99
N ILE A 237 -45.44 -31.73 40.27
CA ILE A 237 -44.37 -31.53 41.26
C ILE A 237 -43.18 -32.49 41.01
N CYS A 238 -43.41 -33.64 40.38
CA CYS A 238 -42.37 -34.60 39.99
C CYS A 238 -42.36 -34.80 38.46
N PRO A 239 -41.92 -33.80 37.66
CA PRO A 239 -42.21 -33.72 36.23
C PRO A 239 -41.35 -34.63 35.33
N ARG A 240 -40.63 -35.61 35.88
CA ARG A 240 -39.70 -36.47 35.11
C ARG A 240 -40.36 -37.23 33.94
N GLY A 241 -41.69 -37.32 33.87
CA GLY A 241 -42.42 -37.90 32.74
C GLY A 241 -43.21 -36.92 31.85
N LEU A 242 -43.53 -35.72 32.33
CA LEU A 242 -44.49 -34.79 31.66
C LEU A 242 -43.82 -33.75 30.75
N THR A 243 -42.55 -33.43 30.98
CA THR A 243 -41.78 -32.51 30.14
C THR A 243 -40.87 -33.32 29.22
N GLY A 244 -41.10 -33.28 27.91
CA GLY A 244 -40.29 -33.98 26.91
C GLY A 244 -38.84 -33.48 26.81
N ASP A 245 -38.04 -34.08 25.93
CA ASP A 245 -36.62 -33.76 25.71
C ASP A 245 -36.39 -32.25 25.51
N LYS A 246 -35.61 -31.63 26.41
CA LYS A 246 -35.38 -30.18 26.49
C LYS A 246 -34.18 -29.67 25.67
N ASN A 247 -33.66 -30.46 24.75
CA ASN A 247 -32.45 -30.12 23.99
C ASN A 247 -32.60 -28.90 23.06
N GLU A 248 -33.83 -28.42 22.81
CA GLU A 248 -34.14 -27.23 21.99
C GLU A 248 -34.99 -26.18 22.76
N ALA A 249 -34.92 -26.14 24.10
CA ALA A 249 -35.65 -25.13 24.89
C ALA A 249 -34.97 -23.75 24.81
N GLU A 250 -35.75 -22.68 24.72
CA GLU A 250 -35.21 -21.31 24.76
C GLU A 250 -34.76 -20.92 26.16
N PRO A 251 -33.70 -20.13 26.32
CA PRO A 251 -33.38 -19.50 27.60
C PRO A 251 -34.51 -18.55 28.04
N ALA A 252 -34.85 -18.60 29.33
CA ALA A 252 -35.88 -17.74 29.92
C ALA A 252 -35.66 -16.23 29.67
N SER A 253 -34.42 -15.79 29.45
CA SER A 253 -34.07 -14.41 29.10
C SER A 253 -34.58 -13.96 27.72
N GLY A 254 -34.73 -14.88 26.76
CA GLY A 254 -35.21 -14.60 25.41
C GLY A 254 -36.74 -14.68 25.26
N PHE A 255 -37.44 -15.20 26.27
CA PHE A 255 -38.86 -15.54 26.19
C PHE A 255 -39.76 -14.34 25.84
N LEU A 256 -39.47 -13.14 26.38
CA LEU A 256 -40.25 -11.93 26.09
C LEU A 256 -40.28 -11.62 24.60
N VAL A 257 -39.10 -11.52 24.01
CA VAL A 257 -38.91 -11.19 22.58
C VAL A 257 -39.51 -12.29 21.71
N HIS A 258 -39.36 -13.55 22.12
CA HIS A 258 -39.91 -14.69 21.41
C HIS A 258 -41.45 -14.71 21.41
N ALA A 259 -42.06 -14.60 22.60
CA ALA A 259 -43.51 -14.64 22.76
C ALA A 259 -44.19 -13.46 22.06
N GLU A 260 -43.63 -12.25 22.17
CA GLU A 260 -44.14 -11.05 21.48
C GLU A 260 -44.09 -11.25 19.96
N LYS A 261 -42.96 -11.74 19.44
CA LYS A 261 -42.76 -11.94 18.00
C LYS A 261 -43.70 -13.01 17.46
N ILE A 262 -43.83 -14.15 18.12
CA ILE A 262 -44.78 -15.20 17.74
C ILE A 262 -46.20 -14.63 17.71
N TRP A 263 -46.62 -13.93 18.76
CA TRP A 263 -47.98 -13.41 18.83
C TRP A 263 -48.27 -12.38 17.75
N LYS A 264 -47.36 -11.42 17.55
CA LYS A 264 -47.47 -10.41 16.49
C LYS A 264 -47.66 -11.07 15.13
N THR A 265 -46.87 -12.09 14.83
CA THR A 265 -46.99 -12.82 13.57
C THR A 265 -48.31 -13.59 13.44
N ILE A 266 -48.75 -14.27 14.51
CA ILE A 266 -50.03 -14.99 14.51
C ILE A 266 -51.20 -14.01 14.30
N LYS A 267 -51.10 -12.80 14.88
CA LYS A 267 -52.11 -11.74 14.75
C LYS A 267 -52.14 -11.13 13.34
N ASP A 268 -50.98 -10.85 12.76
CA ASP A 268 -50.85 -10.18 11.46
C ASP A 268 -51.27 -11.10 10.28
N ASN A 269 -51.21 -12.43 10.47
CA ASN A 269 -51.58 -13.40 9.46
C ASN A 269 -53.08 -13.74 9.52
N LYS A 270 -53.91 -12.94 8.84
CA LYS A 270 -55.38 -13.09 8.80
C LYS A 270 -55.86 -14.43 8.23
N ASP A 271 -55.11 -14.97 7.28
CA ASP A 271 -55.45 -16.21 6.56
C ASP A 271 -54.71 -17.46 7.07
N LEU A 272 -53.82 -17.29 8.07
CA LEU A 272 -52.92 -18.35 8.53
C LEU A 272 -52.12 -18.96 7.36
N ASP A 273 -51.54 -18.12 6.49
CA ASP A 273 -50.74 -18.57 5.35
C ASP A 273 -49.40 -19.18 5.85
N LEU A 274 -49.40 -20.50 5.96
CA LEU A 274 -48.35 -21.33 6.57
C LEU A 274 -46.96 -21.19 5.89
N PRO A 275 -46.84 -21.04 4.55
CA PRO A 275 -45.56 -20.80 3.89
C PRO A 275 -44.90 -19.49 4.31
N ALA A 276 -45.67 -18.40 4.44
CA ALA A 276 -45.14 -17.11 4.89
C ALA A 276 -44.63 -17.17 6.35
N LEU A 277 -45.34 -17.91 7.21
CA LEU A 277 -44.94 -18.15 8.59
C LEU A 277 -43.63 -18.98 8.68
N LYS A 278 -43.44 -19.97 7.80
CA LYS A 278 -42.21 -20.79 7.70
C LYS A 278 -40.98 -19.96 7.34
N VAL A 279 -41.08 -19.16 6.26
CA VAL A 279 -40.00 -18.26 5.80
C VAL A 279 -39.66 -17.24 6.89
N MET A 280 -40.67 -16.74 7.60
CA MET A 280 -40.46 -15.77 8.66
C MET A 280 -39.76 -16.37 9.88
N VAL A 281 -40.21 -17.53 10.41
CA VAL A 281 -39.55 -18.19 11.55
C VAL A 281 -38.10 -18.56 11.20
N ALA A 282 -37.87 -19.06 9.97
CA ALA A 282 -36.53 -19.29 9.45
C ALA A 282 -35.67 -18.03 9.48
N THR A 283 -36.24 -16.87 9.13
CA THR A 283 -35.49 -15.59 9.08
C THR A 283 -34.99 -15.19 10.46
N VAL A 284 -35.84 -15.30 11.48
CA VAL A 284 -35.48 -14.97 12.87
C VAL A 284 -34.39 -15.90 13.37
N ARG A 285 -34.59 -17.21 13.21
CA ARG A 285 -33.68 -18.22 13.74
C ARG A 285 -32.32 -18.20 13.06
N CYS A 286 -32.30 -18.12 11.74
CA CYS A 286 -31.04 -18.00 11.00
C CYS A 286 -30.27 -16.73 11.40
N GLU A 287 -30.96 -15.61 11.66
CA GLU A 287 -30.30 -14.39 12.11
C GLU A 287 -29.74 -14.49 13.54
N GLU A 288 -30.47 -15.11 14.48
CA GLU A 288 -29.99 -15.35 15.84
C GLU A 288 -28.74 -16.25 15.86
N ILE A 289 -28.80 -17.36 15.11
CA ILE A 289 -27.69 -18.31 14.99
C ILE A 289 -26.48 -17.60 14.35
N ALA A 290 -26.67 -16.86 13.26
CA ALA A 290 -25.60 -16.10 12.61
C ALA A 290 -24.93 -15.10 13.58
N LYS A 291 -25.72 -14.35 14.35
CA LYS A 291 -25.21 -13.38 15.33
C LYS A 291 -24.43 -14.06 16.46
N GLU A 292 -24.91 -15.19 16.96
CA GLU A 292 -24.20 -15.93 18.00
C GLU A 292 -22.87 -16.50 17.48
N LYS A 293 -22.86 -17.09 16.28
CA LYS A 293 -21.62 -17.59 15.66
C LYS A 293 -20.61 -16.48 15.40
N LEU A 294 -21.06 -15.31 14.95
CA LEU A 294 -20.18 -14.14 14.77
C LEU A 294 -19.61 -13.63 16.10
N ARG A 295 -20.43 -13.63 17.17
CA ARG A 295 -19.97 -13.26 18.51
C ARG A 295 -18.90 -14.21 19.02
N GLN A 296 -19.10 -15.52 18.83
CA GLN A 296 -18.14 -16.56 19.19
C GLN A 296 -16.84 -16.41 18.41
N PHE A 297 -16.91 -16.17 17.09
CA PHE A 297 -15.75 -15.90 16.26
C PHE A 297 -14.93 -14.69 16.75
N THR A 298 -15.59 -13.62 17.21
CA THR A 298 -14.91 -12.40 17.65
C THR A 298 -14.07 -12.60 18.92
N ILE A 299 -14.42 -13.60 19.74
CA ILE A 299 -13.73 -13.95 20.99
C ILE A 299 -12.94 -15.27 20.89
N ASP A 300 -12.78 -15.80 19.68
CA ASP A 300 -12.06 -17.04 19.43
C ASP A 300 -10.56 -16.87 19.74
N ASP A 301 -9.98 -17.80 20.49
CA ASP A 301 -8.60 -17.71 20.96
C ASP A 301 -7.59 -17.79 19.80
N ASP A 302 -7.86 -18.62 18.78
CA ASP A 302 -6.99 -18.77 17.61
C ASP A 302 -7.02 -17.50 16.75
N TRP A 303 -8.19 -16.90 16.57
CA TRP A 303 -8.33 -15.61 15.90
C TRP A 303 -7.61 -14.48 16.65
N LEU A 304 -7.80 -14.38 17.97
CA LEU A 304 -7.16 -13.34 18.79
C LEU A 304 -5.63 -13.50 18.79
N ALA A 305 -5.12 -14.74 18.85
CA ALA A 305 -3.69 -15.02 18.73
C ALA A 305 -3.15 -14.61 17.36
N LEU A 306 -3.86 -14.93 16.27
CA LEU A 306 -3.48 -14.55 14.91
C LEU A 306 -3.48 -13.03 14.74
N LYS A 307 -4.50 -12.34 15.26
CA LYS A 307 -4.59 -10.88 15.25
C LYS A 307 -3.44 -10.22 16.00
N GLY A 308 -3.07 -10.77 17.17
CA GLY A 308 -1.93 -10.29 17.94
C GLY A 308 -0.60 -10.53 17.22
N ALA A 309 -0.43 -11.69 16.58
CA ALA A 309 0.79 -12.01 15.84
C ALA A 309 1.01 -11.07 14.64
N VAL A 310 -0.06 -10.74 13.89
CA VAL A 310 0.02 -9.81 12.76
C VAL A 310 0.42 -8.40 13.18
N GLN A 311 0.07 -7.95 14.39
CA GLN A 311 0.52 -6.66 14.89
C GLN A 311 2.02 -6.58 15.15
N ALA A 312 2.68 -7.73 15.36
CA ALA A 312 4.12 -7.79 15.59
C ALA A 312 4.92 -7.91 14.28
N GLY A 313 4.30 -8.37 13.19
CA GLY A 313 4.95 -8.54 11.90
C GLY A 313 4.21 -9.50 10.97
N PRO A 314 4.78 -9.82 9.79
CA PRO A 314 4.14 -10.72 8.84
C PRO A 314 4.04 -12.14 9.39
N VAL A 315 2.86 -12.74 9.28
CA VAL A 315 2.57 -14.09 9.77
C VAL A 315 2.46 -15.06 8.60
N SER A 316 3.23 -16.14 8.64
CA SER A 316 3.14 -17.21 7.65
C SER A 316 1.81 -17.97 7.74
N ARG A 317 1.25 -18.37 6.60
CA ARG A 317 -0.02 -19.09 6.47
C ARG A 317 -1.20 -18.31 7.04
N PHE A 318 -1.12 -16.98 7.03
CA PHE A 318 -2.16 -16.10 7.58
C PHE A 318 -3.52 -16.37 6.93
N GLY A 319 -3.58 -16.31 5.61
CA GLY A 319 -4.83 -16.48 4.85
C GLY A 319 -5.42 -17.87 5.00
N ALA A 320 -4.58 -18.92 4.97
CA ALA A 320 -5.01 -20.30 5.16
C ALA A 320 -5.57 -20.56 6.58
N THR A 321 -4.90 -20.04 7.61
CA THR A 321 -5.32 -20.20 9.02
C THR A 321 -6.63 -19.46 9.26
N LEU A 322 -6.70 -18.19 8.84
CA LEU A 322 -7.91 -17.37 8.98
C LEU A 322 -9.09 -17.95 8.20
N SER A 323 -8.86 -18.42 6.98
CA SER A 323 -9.90 -19.08 6.17
C SER A 323 -10.41 -20.36 6.85
N SER A 324 -9.53 -21.12 7.51
CA SER A 324 -9.94 -22.32 8.26
C SER A 324 -10.81 -21.98 9.47
N ILE A 325 -10.48 -20.92 10.20
CA ILE A 325 -11.28 -20.44 11.34
C ILE A 325 -12.66 -19.98 10.86
N LEU A 326 -12.70 -19.15 9.80
CA LEU A 326 -13.96 -18.69 9.21
C LEU A 326 -14.83 -19.84 8.70
N GLU A 327 -14.24 -20.82 8.00
CA GLU A 327 -14.96 -21.97 7.47
C GLU A 327 -15.54 -22.85 8.58
N ASN A 328 -14.84 -22.99 9.72
CA ASN A 328 -15.36 -23.70 10.88
C ASN A 328 -16.68 -23.07 11.39
N TYR A 329 -16.71 -21.74 11.56
CA TYR A 329 -17.91 -21.05 12.02
C TYR A 329 -19.04 -21.03 10.98
N LEU A 330 -18.71 -20.89 9.69
CA LEU A 330 -19.70 -20.99 8.62
C LEU A 330 -20.29 -22.40 8.50
N SER A 331 -19.46 -23.45 8.64
CA SER A 331 -19.93 -24.84 8.63
C SER A 331 -20.80 -25.17 9.85
N GLN A 332 -20.49 -24.61 11.02
CA GLN A 332 -21.34 -24.75 12.21
C GLN A 332 -22.70 -24.09 11.98
N TYR A 333 -22.72 -22.87 11.42
CA TYR A 333 -23.95 -22.21 11.00
C TYR A 333 -24.75 -23.08 10.02
N ASP A 334 -24.11 -23.57 8.95
CA ASP A 334 -24.74 -24.38 7.89
C ASP A 334 -25.36 -25.66 8.45
N THR A 335 -24.72 -26.29 9.44
CA THR A 335 -25.24 -27.47 10.14
C THR A 335 -26.47 -27.16 10.98
N GLU A 336 -26.47 -26.04 11.70
CA GLU A 336 -27.58 -25.64 12.58
C GLU A 336 -28.81 -25.17 11.78
N VAL A 337 -28.61 -24.57 10.61
CA VAL A 337 -29.71 -24.01 9.79
C VAL A 337 -30.23 -24.93 8.68
N ILE A 338 -29.70 -26.15 8.56
CA ILE A 338 -29.96 -27.05 7.42
C ILE A 338 -31.45 -27.34 7.16
N HIS A 339 -32.28 -27.25 8.20
CA HIS A 339 -33.72 -27.54 8.14
C HIS A 339 -34.60 -26.32 7.81
N TYR A 340 -34.01 -25.13 7.76
CA TYR A 340 -34.73 -23.91 7.42
C TYR A 340 -34.80 -23.69 5.91
N ASP A 341 -35.62 -22.74 5.52
CA ASP A 341 -35.78 -22.34 4.13
C ASP A 341 -34.43 -22.00 3.47
N GLN A 342 -34.22 -22.53 2.25
CA GLN A 342 -32.94 -22.46 1.57
C GLN A 342 -32.57 -21.02 1.17
N ASP A 343 -33.54 -20.21 0.75
CA ASP A 343 -33.25 -18.84 0.33
C ASP A 343 -32.92 -17.96 1.54
N VAL A 344 -33.67 -18.15 2.63
CA VAL A 344 -33.44 -17.44 3.89
C VAL A 344 -32.08 -17.79 4.48
N ARG A 345 -31.75 -19.08 4.61
CA ARG A 345 -30.49 -19.50 5.23
C ARG A 345 -29.28 -19.03 4.41
N ASN A 346 -29.37 -19.07 3.08
CA ASN A 346 -28.31 -18.62 2.19
C ASN A 346 -28.13 -17.09 2.25
N ALA A 347 -29.23 -16.34 2.32
CA ALA A 347 -29.18 -14.88 2.47
C ALA A 347 -28.52 -14.48 3.80
N LYS A 348 -28.91 -15.14 4.90
CA LYS A 348 -28.33 -14.89 6.23
C LYS A 348 -26.89 -15.38 6.37
N ARG A 349 -26.52 -16.48 5.68
CA ARG A 349 -25.12 -16.94 5.56
C ARG A 349 -24.23 -15.87 4.94
N ARG A 350 -24.63 -15.31 3.78
CA ARG A 350 -23.87 -14.24 3.10
C ARG A 350 -23.75 -12.99 3.97
N GLN A 351 -24.81 -12.65 4.70
CA GLN A 351 -24.77 -11.53 5.65
C GLN A 351 -23.75 -11.77 6.77
N MET A 352 -23.73 -12.96 7.36
CA MET A 352 -22.75 -13.34 8.40
C MET A 352 -21.32 -13.31 7.86
N GLU A 353 -21.10 -13.87 6.68
CA GLU A 353 -19.81 -13.92 6.00
C GLU A 353 -19.25 -12.52 5.75
N SER A 354 -20.08 -11.61 5.23
CA SER A 354 -19.69 -10.21 5.03
C SER A 354 -19.33 -9.51 6.35
N GLN A 355 -20.05 -9.78 7.44
CA GLN A 355 -19.74 -9.20 8.75
C GLN A 355 -18.45 -9.77 9.35
N ALA A 356 -18.20 -11.07 9.19
CA ALA A 356 -16.96 -11.71 9.63
C ALA A 356 -15.75 -11.16 8.87
N LEU A 357 -15.89 -10.95 7.56
CA LEU A 357 -14.86 -10.32 6.72
C LEU A 357 -14.55 -8.89 7.20
N GLU A 358 -15.55 -8.09 7.58
CA GLU A 358 -15.30 -6.74 8.09
C GLU A 358 -14.50 -6.75 9.41
N VAL A 359 -14.74 -7.72 10.29
CA VAL A 359 -13.98 -7.88 11.55
C VAL A 359 -12.49 -8.16 11.30
N VAL A 360 -12.18 -8.94 10.27
CA VAL A 360 -10.79 -9.36 9.97
C VAL A 360 -10.05 -8.40 9.03
N ARG A 361 -10.78 -7.49 8.37
CA ARG A 361 -10.24 -6.56 7.37
C ARG A 361 -9.06 -5.75 7.88
N GLY A 362 -9.13 -5.26 9.11
CA GLY A 362 -8.04 -4.51 9.73
C GLY A 362 -6.75 -5.33 9.81
N ALA A 363 -6.83 -6.60 10.20
CA ALA A 363 -5.64 -7.47 10.29
C ALA A 363 -5.07 -7.79 8.89
N TYR A 364 -5.92 -8.00 7.89
CA TYR A 364 -5.46 -8.21 6.51
C TYR A 364 -4.71 -6.98 5.96
N VAL A 365 -5.22 -5.77 6.20
CA VAL A 365 -4.52 -4.54 5.80
C VAL A 365 -3.16 -4.43 6.49
N THR A 366 -3.09 -4.68 7.80
CA THR A 366 -1.81 -4.68 8.54
C THR A 366 -0.83 -5.73 8.00
N MET A 367 -1.30 -6.92 7.63
CA MET A 367 -0.46 -7.95 6.99
C MET A 367 0.13 -7.44 5.66
N LEU A 368 -0.68 -6.78 4.83
CA LEU A 368 -0.19 -6.18 3.57
C LEU A 368 0.79 -5.02 3.81
N GLU A 369 0.57 -4.19 4.83
CA GLU A 369 1.48 -3.10 5.20
C GLU A 369 2.86 -3.63 5.64
N HIS A 370 2.91 -4.75 6.35
CA HIS A 370 4.15 -5.42 6.70
C HIS A 370 4.87 -5.98 5.46
N LEU A 371 4.16 -6.74 4.61
CA LEU A 371 4.73 -7.26 3.37
C LEU A 371 5.27 -6.14 2.47
N TYR A 372 4.54 -5.03 2.40
CA TYR A 372 4.93 -3.83 1.67
C TYR A 372 6.23 -3.24 2.23
N SER A 373 6.29 -3.01 3.53
CA SER A 373 7.44 -2.39 4.20
C SER A 373 8.70 -3.27 4.10
N ASP A 374 8.57 -4.56 4.37
CA ASP A 374 9.67 -5.52 4.29
C ASP A 374 10.23 -5.63 2.86
N THR A 375 9.34 -5.63 1.86
CA THR A 375 9.75 -5.69 0.44
C THR A 375 10.49 -4.42 0.03
N LEU A 376 9.98 -3.25 0.45
CA LEU A 376 10.61 -1.96 0.16
C LEU A 376 11.97 -1.84 0.83
N GLU A 377 12.10 -2.18 2.11
CA GLU A 377 13.37 -2.16 2.86
C GLU A 377 14.40 -3.13 2.24
N SER A 378 13.96 -4.33 1.87
CA SER A 378 14.81 -5.31 1.16
C SER A 378 15.29 -4.76 -0.18
N PHE A 379 14.41 -4.09 -0.92
CA PHE A 379 14.76 -3.46 -2.19
C PHE A 379 15.75 -2.29 -2.00
N GLU A 380 15.50 -1.40 -1.05
CA GLU A 380 16.38 -0.27 -0.72
C GLU A 380 17.78 -0.74 -0.33
N THR A 381 17.85 -1.73 0.56
CA THR A 381 19.11 -2.35 1.01
C THR A 381 19.87 -2.98 -0.15
N SER A 382 19.16 -3.71 -1.02
CA SER A 382 19.76 -4.32 -2.22
C SER A 382 20.25 -3.27 -3.20
N LEU A 383 19.50 -2.18 -3.41
CA LEU A 383 19.93 -1.06 -4.25
C LEU A 383 21.19 -0.37 -3.71
N GLU A 384 21.33 -0.22 -2.39
CA GLU A 384 22.56 0.33 -1.78
C GLU A 384 23.78 -0.56 -2.04
N GLN A 385 23.61 -1.87 -1.99
CA GLN A 385 24.69 -2.82 -2.28
C GLN A 385 25.08 -2.77 -3.77
N LEU A 386 24.11 -2.66 -4.67
CA LEU A 386 24.32 -2.60 -6.11
C LEU A 386 25.05 -1.33 -6.56
N LEU A 387 24.87 -0.20 -5.86
CA LEU A 387 25.60 1.04 -6.14
C LEU A 387 27.12 0.89 -6.02
N ASN A 388 27.60 -0.08 -5.23
CA ASN A 388 29.02 -0.35 -5.06
C ASN A 388 29.60 -1.30 -6.13
N GLY A 389 28.76 -1.88 -7.01
CA GLY A 389 29.11 -2.97 -7.93
C GLY A 389 29.64 -2.55 -9.31
N GLY A 390 29.46 -1.29 -9.73
CA GLY A 390 29.88 -0.81 -11.06
C GLY A 390 28.83 -0.95 -12.17
N GLU A 391 29.28 -1.05 -13.43
CA GLU A 391 28.43 -1.06 -14.64
C GLU A 391 27.28 -2.08 -14.58
N GLY A 392 26.12 -1.71 -15.15
CA GLY A 392 24.92 -2.55 -15.15
C GLY A 392 23.99 -2.35 -13.94
N PHE A 393 24.06 -1.19 -13.29
CA PHE A 393 23.18 -0.83 -12.17
C PHE A 393 21.69 -0.98 -12.51
N VAL A 394 21.23 -0.42 -13.64
CA VAL A 394 19.81 -0.46 -14.03
C VAL A 394 19.33 -1.90 -14.25
N ALA A 395 20.09 -2.71 -14.99
CA ALA A 395 19.73 -4.12 -15.23
C ALA A 395 19.65 -4.92 -13.91
N SER A 396 20.58 -4.66 -12.98
CA SER A 396 20.60 -5.32 -11.67
C SER A 396 19.47 -4.83 -10.76
N ALA A 397 19.15 -3.53 -10.80
CA ALA A 397 18.03 -2.93 -10.07
C ALA A 397 16.68 -3.48 -10.56
N LEU A 398 16.51 -3.62 -11.88
CA LEU A 398 15.33 -4.23 -12.48
C LEU A 398 15.19 -5.71 -12.12
N ALA A 399 16.30 -6.47 -12.13
CA ALA A 399 16.30 -7.86 -11.67
C ALA A 399 15.94 -7.97 -10.18
N CYS A 400 16.47 -7.07 -9.35
CA CYS A 400 16.12 -6.96 -7.94
C CYS A 400 14.62 -6.65 -7.76
N ALA A 401 14.08 -5.70 -8.52
CA ALA A 401 12.66 -5.35 -8.47
C ALA A 401 11.77 -6.56 -8.78
N ARG A 402 12.08 -7.33 -9.84
CA ARG A 402 11.38 -8.58 -10.16
C ARG A 402 11.40 -9.59 -9.00
N SER A 403 12.55 -9.75 -8.35
CA SER A 403 12.68 -10.65 -7.19
C SER A 403 11.84 -10.17 -6.00
N CYS A 404 11.84 -8.87 -5.72
CA CYS A 404 11.02 -8.25 -4.68
C CYS A 404 9.52 -8.43 -4.96
N PHE A 405 9.06 -8.18 -6.19
CA PHE A 405 7.67 -8.44 -6.57
C PHE A 405 7.29 -9.91 -6.41
N LEU A 406 8.16 -10.84 -6.81
CA LEU A 406 7.89 -12.28 -6.63
C LEU A 406 7.75 -12.65 -5.14
N GLN A 407 8.53 -12.04 -4.25
CA GLN A 407 8.40 -12.24 -2.80
C GLN A 407 7.11 -11.64 -2.26
N PHE A 408 6.79 -10.41 -2.66
CA PHE A 408 5.55 -9.73 -2.29
C PHE A 408 4.31 -10.50 -2.76
N ASP A 409 4.30 -10.95 -4.02
CA ASP A 409 3.19 -11.70 -4.62
C ASP A 409 2.98 -13.03 -3.90
N LYS A 410 4.06 -13.75 -3.56
CA LYS A 410 3.97 -14.96 -2.70
C LYS A 410 3.41 -14.67 -1.31
N GLY A 411 3.82 -13.55 -0.70
CA GLY A 411 3.27 -13.10 0.59
C GLY A 411 1.78 -12.78 0.49
N CYS A 412 1.35 -12.15 -0.60
CA CYS A 412 -0.06 -11.83 -0.87
C CYS A 412 -0.90 -13.09 -1.13
N GLU A 413 -0.35 -14.07 -1.87
CA GLU A 413 -0.98 -15.38 -2.07
C GLU A 413 -1.18 -16.13 -0.75
N ASP A 414 -0.20 -16.08 0.15
CA ASP A 414 -0.29 -16.68 1.49
C ASP A 414 -1.29 -15.94 2.41
N ALA A 415 -1.39 -14.63 2.26
CA ALA A 415 -2.35 -13.78 2.97
C ALA A 415 -3.78 -13.86 2.41
N PHE A 416 -4.00 -14.55 1.29
CA PHE A 416 -5.31 -14.63 0.64
C PHE A 416 -6.37 -15.29 1.53
N ILE A 417 -7.47 -14.58 1.77
CA ILE A 417 -8.61 -15.07 2.55
C ILE A 417 -9.71 -15.50 1.57
N ARG A 418 -10.14 -16.76 1.70
CA ARG A 418 -11.24 -17.32 0.89
C ARG A 418 -12.51 -16.48 1.08
N HIS A 419 -13.28 -16.35 0.00
CA HIS A 419 -14.56 -15.63 -0.05
C HIS A 419 -14.51 -14.10 0.14
N SER A 420 -13.34 -13.51 0.39
CA SER A 420 -13.20 -12.05 0.59
C SER A 420 -13.39 -11.24 -0.71
N GLY A 421 -12.93 -11.77 -1.84
CA GLY A 421 -12.81 -11.02 -3.09
C GLY A 421 -11.78 -9.88 -3.05
N TRP A 422 -10.95 -9.82 -2.00
CA TRP A 422 -9.93 -8.78 -1.85
C TRP A 422 -8.74 -9.09 -2.74
N ASN A 423 -8.14 -8.03 -3.29
CA ASN A 423 -6.91 -8.12 -4.08
C ASN A 423 -5.86 -7.15 -3.49
N ALA A 424 -4.59 -7.44 -3.78
CA ALA A 424 -3.46 -6.61 -3.38
C ALA A 424 -2.98 -5.70 -4.51
N SER A 425 -3.75 -5.56 -5.61
CA SER A 425 -3.28 -4.89 -6.83
C SER A 425 -2.96 -3.42 -6.60
N GLU A 426 -3.79 -2.71 -5.82
CA GLU A 426 -3.57 -1.29 -5.49
C GLU A 426 -2.30 -1.11 -4.64
N VAL A 427 -2.05 -2.01 -3.69
CA VAL A 427 -0.86 -1.98 -2.84
C VAL A 427 0.39 -2.29 -3.65
N ARG A 428 0.28 -3.24 -4.60
CA ARG A 428 1.35 -3.63 -5.50
C ARG A 428 1.71 -2.51 -6.48
N GLU A 429 0.73 -1.81 -7.04
CA GLU A 429 0.95 -0.64 -7.90
C GLU A 429 1.67 0.48 -7.13
N LYS A 430 1.20 0.78 -5.90
CA LYS A 430 1.87 1.73 -4.99
C LYS A 430 3.32 1.34 -4.69
N LEU A 431 3.58 0.05 -4.47
CA LEU A 431 4.94 -0.47 -4.25
C LEU A 431 5.82 -0.25 -5.49
N GLY A 432 5.30 -0.52 -6.69
CA GLY A 432 6.00 -0.26 -7.94
C GLY A 432 6.40 1.20 -8.13
N HIS A 433 5.50 2.14 -7.84
CA HIS A 433 5.82 3.57 -7.90
C HIS A 433 6.97 3.96 -6.97
N HIS A 434 6.96 3.47 -5.73
CA HIS A 434 8.00 3.79 -4.75
C HIS A 434 9.34 3.18 -5.14
N MET A 435 9.36 1.90 -5.50
CA MET A 435 10.58 1.23 -5.95
C MET A 435 11.18 1.91 -7.20
N LEU A 436 10.34 2.29 -8.18
CA LEU A 436 10.79 3.05 -9.34
C LEU A 436 11.38 4.39 -8.94
N SER A 437 10.73 5.13 -8.02
CA SER A 437 11.21 6.44 -7.58
C SER A 437 12.56 6.35 -6.86
N GLU A 438 12.74 5.37 -5.97
CA GLU A 438 14.00 5.12 -5.27
C GLU A 438 15.13 4.73 -6.23
N MET A 439 14.84 3.83 -7.18
CA MET A 439 15.78 3.46 -8.23
C MET A 439 16.19 4.68 -9.07
N MET A 440 15.21 5.47 -9.51
CA MET A 440 15.46 6.67 -10.32
C MET A 440 16.26 7.72 -9.56
N ALA A 441 16.01 7.92 -8.25
CA ALA A 441 16.78 8.87 -7.45
C ALA A 441 18.26 8.49 -7.38
N LYS A 442 18.55 7.21 -7.15
CA LYS A 442 19.93 6.67 -7.13
C LYS A 442 20.58 6.72 -8.51
N TYR A 443 19.85 6.34 -9.56
CA TYR A 443 20.34 6.37 -10.93
C TYR A 443 20.64 7.79 -11.43
N VAL A 444 19.72 8.73 -11.21
CA VAL A 444 19.92 10.15 -11.55
C VAL A 444 21.19 10.67 -10.89
N LYS A 445 21.38 10.42 -9.59
CA LYS A 445 22.57 10.85 -8.87
C LYS A 445 23.85 10.31 -9.53
N GLN A 446 23.91 9.00 -9.77
CA GLN A 446 25.07 8.35 -10.42
C GLN A 446 25.38 8.95 -11.78
N VAL A 447 24.37 9.06 -12.66
CA VAL A 447 24.53 9.65 -14.00
C VAL A 447 25.01 11.09 -13.91
N THR A 448 24.49 11.86 -12.95
CA THR A 448 24.83 13.27 -12.81
C THR A 448 26.23 13.51 -12.26
N ASP A 449 26.73 12.63 -11.40
CA ASP A 449 28.09 12.69 -10.88
C ASP A 449 29.10 12.37 -11.99
N VAL A 450 28.86 11.30 -12.77
CA VAL A 450 29.71 10.94 -13.93
C VAL A 450 29.70 12.04 -15.00
N LEU A 451 28.51 12.51 -15.37
CA LEU A 451 28.37 13.60 -16.35
C LEU A 451 29.06 14.87 -15.86
N ALA A 452 28.96 15.19 -14.57
CA ALA A 452 29.60 16.37 -13.99
C ALA A 452 31.12 16.32 -14.08
N ASP A 453 31.72 15.16 -13.84
CA ASP A 453 33.18 14.96 -13.89
C ASP A 453 33.69 14.95 -15.33
N GLU A 454 33.00 14.29 -16.26
CA GLU A 454 33.39 14.25 -17.67
C GLU A 454 33.24 15.63 -18.34
N VAL A 455 32.15 16.36 -18.07
CA VAL A 455 31.98 17.73 -18.56
C VAL A 455 33.07 18.65 -18.02
N GLN A 456 33.43 18.51 -16.73
CA GLN A 456 34.53 19.26 -16.14
C GLN A 456 35.85 18.97 -16.86
N SER A 457 36.16 17.70 -17.16
CA SER A 457 37.36 17.30 -17.89
C SER A 457 37.40 17.88 -19.32
N LEU A 458 36.26 17.92 -20.03
CA LEU A 458 36.18 18.50 -21.36
C LEU A 458 36.46 20.02 -21.35
N PHE A 459 35.93 20.74 -20.37
CA PHE A 459 36.20 22.17 -20.22
C PHE A 459 37.65 22.47 -19.80
N GLU A 460 38.28 21.60 -19.02
CA GLU A 460 39.70 21.72 -18.65
C GLU A 460 40.65 21.45 -19.82
N ALA A 461 40.30 20.50 -20.70
CA ALA A 461 41.06 20.24 -21.93
C ALA A 461 41.05 21.45 -22.89
N GLY A 462 39.91 22.15 -22.97
CA GLY A 462 39.79 23.41 -23.72
C GLY A 462 40.05 23.24 -25.22
N GLU A 463 39.41 22.26 -25.85
CA GLU A 463 39.52 22.06 -27.29
C GLU A 463 38.50 22.93 -28.05
N ALA A 464 38.75 23.20 -29.34
CA ALA A 464 37.87 24.05 -30.14
C ALA A 464 36.47 23.43 -30.32
N ASP A 465 36.36 22.11 -30.23
CA ASP A 465 35.16 21.30 -30.34
C ASP A 465 34.56 20.91 -28.98
N THR A 466 34.96 21.54 -27.88
CA THR A 466 34.46 21.25 -26.51
C THR A 466 32.93 21.11 -26.47
N TRP A 467 32.19 22.06 -27.07
CA TRP A 467 30.73 22.01 -27.08
C TRP A 467 30.15 20.88 -27.96
N VAL A 468 30.86 20.44 -29.00
CA VAL A 468 30.48 19.27 -29.80
C VAL A 468 30.63 18.02 -28.93
N SER A 469 31.76 17.87 -28.25
CA SER A 469 32.03 16.76 -27.33
C SER A 469 31.03 16.71 -26.18
N VAL A 470 30.68 17.86 -25.59
CA VAL A 470 29.65 17.97 -24.54
C VAL A 470 28.26 17.56 -25.06
N ARG A 471 27.89 17.94 -26.29
CA ARG A 471 26.60 17.52 -26.90
C ARG A 471 26.58 16.02 -27.18
N ASN A 472 27.65 15.47 -27.73
CA ASN A 472 27.75 14.05 -28.00
C ASN A 472 27.71 13.24 -26.70
N LEU A 473 28.38 13.72 -25.65
CA LEU A 473 28.34 13.13 -24.33
C LEU A 473 26.90 13.14 -23.79
N LEU A 474 26.26 14.31 -23.72
CA LEU A 474 24.89 14.45 -23.22
C LEU A 474 23.91 13.55 -23.99
N ALA A 475 24.00 13.52 -25.33
CA ALA A 475 23.17 12.65 -26.17
C ALA A 475 23.42 11.18 -25.86
N SER A 476 24.68 10.74 -25.81
CA SER A 476 25.05 9.36 -25.52
C SER A 476 24.57 8.91 -24.13
N THR A 477 24.72 9.74 -23.10
CA THR A 477 24.21 9.47 -21.76
C THR A 477 22.70 9.31 -21.74
N THR A 478 21.97 10.19 -22.45
CA THR A 478 20.51 10.10 -22.51
C THR A 478 20.01 8.92 -23.31
N ASP A 479 20.70 8.53 -24.39
CA ASP A 479 20.35 7.39 -25.24
C ASP A 479 20.59 6.06 -24.50
N VAL A 480 21.70 5.97 -23.75
CA VAL A 480 21.98 4.82 -22.87
C VAL A 480 20.90 4.70 -21.81
N ALA A 481 20.55 5.79 -21.13
CA ALA A 481 19.49 5.77 -20.12
C ALA A 481 18.12 5.37 -20.69
N GLU A 482 17.78 5.83 -21.90
CA GLU A 482 16.54 5.46 -22.58
C GLU A 482 16.51 3.98 -22.98
N SER A 483 17.64 3.45 -23.45
CA SER A 483 17.82 2.03 -23.77
C SER A 483 17.69 1.15 -22.52
N GLU A 484 18.39 1.49 -21.45
CA GLU A 484 18.37 0.71 -20.19
C GLU A 484 16.98 0.70 -19.52
N LEU A 485 16.24 1.82 -19.59
CA LEU A 485 14.90 1.95 -18.99
C LEU A 485 13.76 1.58 -19.95
N SER A 486 14.06 1.06 -21.14
CA SER A 486 13.06 0.60 -22.12
C SER A 486 12.13 -0.48 -21.55
N ASN A 487 12.67 -1.41 -20.75
CA ASN A 487 11.90 -2.52 -20.18
C ASN A 487 11.37 -2.24 -18.76
N ALA A 488 11.69 -1.08 -18.16
CA ALA A 488 11.26 -0.74 -16.80
C ALA A 488 9.74 -0.76 -16.63
N HIS A 489 8.98 -0.39 -17.67
CA HIS A 489 7.52 -0.42 -17.64
C HIS A 489 6.94 -1.83 -17.46
N VAL A 490 7.61 -2.86 -17.98
CA VAL A 490 7.22 -4.26 -17.80
C VAL A 490 7.57 -4.72 -16.40
N ASP A 491 8.78 -4.39 -15.94
CA ASP A 491 9.33 -4.90 -14.68
C ASP A 491 8.68 -4.30 -13.44
N PHE A 492 8.27 -3.03 -13.52
CA PHE A 492 7.47 -2.36 -12.49
C PHE A 492 5.95 -2.48 -12.73
N GLU A 493 5.54 -3.04 -13.88
CA GLU A 493 4.13 -3.10 -14.32
C GLU A 493 3.41 -1.74 -14.30
N LEU A 494 4.15 -0.67 -14.61
CA LEU A 494 3.65 0.71 -14.63
C LEU A 494 3.41 1.19 -16.06
N PRO A 495 2.51 2.18 -16.26
CA PRO A 495 2.30 2.77 -17.56
C PRO A 495 3.58 3.34 -18.16
N ARG A 496 3.80 3.12 -19.46
CA ARG A 496 4.98 3.63 -20.16
C ARG A 496 5.15 5.15 -20.02
N SER A 497 4.03 5.89 -19.99
CA SER A 497 4.01 7.34 -19.79
C SER A 497 4.71 7.82 -18.51
N GLU A 498 4.69 7.01 -17.45
CA GLU A 498 5.34 7.37 -16.19
C GLU A 498 6.86 7.21 -16.30
N ILE A 499 7.32 6.12 -16.91
CA ILE A 499 8.74 5.93 -17.23
C ILE A 499 9.22 7.07 -18.13
N ASP A 500 8.45 7.41 -19.16
CA ASP A 500 8.77 8.51 -20.08
C ASP A 500 8.81 9.87 -19.36
N THR A 501 7.94 10.08 -18.36
CA THR A 501 7.96 11.30 -17.53
C THR A 501 9.24 11.38 -16.69
N LYS A 502 9.65 10.28 -16.06
CA LYS A 502 10.89 10.21 -15.27
C LYS A 502 12.14 10.34 -16.16
N LEU A 503 12.11 9.76 -17.37
CA LEU A 503 13.14 9.95 -18.40
C LEU A 503 13.21 11.41 -18.87
N GLY A 504 12.07 12.06 -19.08
CA GLY A 504 12.00 13.48 -19.42
C GLY A 504 12.63 14.35 -18.33
N TYR A 505 12.35 14.05 -17.06
CA TYR A 505 13.00 14.71 -15.93
C TYR A 505 14.52 14.49 -15.93
N LEU A 506 14.99 13.26 -16.16
CA LEU A 506 16.42 12.97 -16.27
C LEU A 506 17.08 13.78 -17.39
N LYS A 507 16.47 13.88 -18.58
CA LYS A 507 17.00 14.66 -19.72
C LYS A 507 17.13 16.15 -19.37
N VAL A 508 16.10 16.73 -18.74
CA VAL A 508 16.12 18.14 -18.29
C VAL A 508 17.15 18.35 -17.20
N PHE A 509 17.25 17.42 -16.24
CA PHE A 509 18.21 17.53 -15.14
C PHE A 509 19.65 17.38 -15.63
N ALA A 510 19.93 16.44 -16.53
CA ALA A 510 21.23 16.28 -17.18
C ALA A 510 21.65 17.55 -17.93
N LYS A 511 20.73 18.18 -18.67
CA LYS A 511 20.97 19.51 -19.28
C LYS A 511 21.35 20.54 -18.21
N SER A 512 20.62 20.60 -17.08
CA SER A 512 20.94 21.55 -16.00
C SER A 512 22.31 21.31 -15.35
N VAL A 513 22.78 20.06 -15.28
CA VAL A 513 24.13 19.71 -14.78
C VAL A 513 25.20 20.26 -15.71
N VAL A 514 25.04 20.09 -17.02
CA VAL A 514 25.95 20.65 -18.03
C VAL A 514 25.98 22.17 -17.93
N GLU A 515 24.82 22.83 -17.85
CA GLU A 515 24.74 24.29 -17.72
C GLU A 515 25.43 24.79 -16.45
N ARG A 516 25.23 24.11 -15.32
CA ARG A 516 25.89 24.44 -14.05
C ARG A 516 27.41 24.25 -14.14
N LYS A 517 27.88 23.13 -14.68
CA LYS A 517 29.32 22.86 -14.86
C LYS A 517 29.99 23.81 -15.85
N ALA A 518 29.29 24.21 -16.89
CA ALA A 518 29.76 25.24 -17.82
C ALA A 518 29.92 26.59 -17.10
N ARG A 519 28.98 27.00 -16.24
CA ARG A 519 29.10 28.22 -15.42
C ARG A 519 30.24 28.14 -14.41
N GLU A 520 30.40 27.01 -13.73
CA GLU A 520 31.53 26.76 -12.81
C GLU A 520 32.87 26.90 -13.57
N SER A 521 32.97 26.31 -14.76
CA SER A 521 34.19 26.35 -15.60
C SER A 521 34.47 27.72 -16.21
N ALA A 522 33.41 28.47 -16.54
CA ALA A 522 33.51 29.83 -17.08
C ALA A 522 33.84 30.89 -16.02
N ALA A 523 34.00 30.52 -14.75
CA ALA A 523 34.48 31.45 -13.74
C ALA A 523 35.81 32.07 -14.16
N ILE A 524 35.92 33.40 -14.04
CA ILE A 524 37.05 34.22 -14.52
C ILE A 524 38.41 33.61 -14.17
N GLU A 525 38.60 33.12 -12.94
CA GLU A 525 39.87 32.54 -12.50
C GLU A 525 40.20 31.19 -13.15
N ARG A 526 39.17 30.39 -13.48
CA ARG A 526 39.34 29.07 -14.09
C ARG A 526 39.66 29.16 -15.58
N VAL A 527 39.12 30.15 -16.30
CA VAL A 527 39.35 30.32 -17.76
C VAL A 527 40.78 30.78 -18.07
N LEU A 528 41.43 31.54 -17.18
CA LEU A 528 42.80 32.03 -17.40
C LEU A 528 43.82 30.90 -17.58
N MET A 529 43.67 29.80 -16.83
CA MET A 529 44.62 28.69 -16.85
C MET A 529 44.64 27.97 -18.21
N PRO A 530 43.51 27.50 -18.77
CA PRO A 530 43.45 26.95 -20.12
C PRO A 530 43.93 27.92 -21.21
N MET A 531 43.58 29.21 -21.11
CA MET A 531 44.06 30.22 -22.06
C MET A 531 45.58 30.34 -22.07
N LYS A 532 46.21 30.40 -20.89
CA LYS A 532 47.68 30.41 -20.75
C LYS A 532 48.32 29.12 -21.22
N HIS A 533 47.73 27.99 -20.88
CA HIS A 533 48.25 26.69 -21.31
C HIS A 533 48.26 26.62 -22.84
N ARG A 534 47.14 26.99 -23.48
CA ARG A 534 47.01 26.99 -24.94
C ARG A 534 47.95 27.99 -25.62
N PHE A 535 48.10 29.19 -25.04
CA PHE A 535 49.07 30.18 -25.52
C PHE A 535 50.50 29.64 -25.44
N THR A 536 50.89 29.11 -24.29
CA THR A 536 52.24 28.58 -24.05
C THR A 536 52.54 27.42 -24.99
N GLN A 537 51.57 26.53 -25.20
CA GLN A 537 51.67 25.41 -26.12
C GLN A 537 51.89 25.90 -27.57
N ALA A 538 51.07 26.86 -28.04
CA ALA A 538 51.17 27.38 -29.40
C ALA A 538 52.41 28.26 -29.63
N PHE A 539 52.86 29.00 -28.61
CA PHE A 539 53.98 29.92 -28.70
C PHE A 539 55.33 29.20 -28.58
N ASN A 540 55.47 28.31 -27.58
CA ASN A 540 56.75 27.69 -27.23
C ASN A 540 56.99 26.32 -27.87
N LEU A 541 56.02 25.71 -28.56
CA LEU A 541 56.22 24.42 -29.23
C LEU A 541 56.20 24.58 -30.76
N GLU A 542 56.95 23.72 -31.43
CA GLU A 542 56.87 23.48 -32.87
C GLU A 542 55.88 22.34 -33.19
N GLU A 543 55.56 22.12 -34.46
CA GLU A 543 54.51 21.16 -34.91
C GLU A 543 54.74 19.72 -34.40
N ASN A 544 55.98 19.36 -34.09
CA ASN A 544 56.39 18.06 -33.56
C ASN A 544 56.43 18.00 -32.01
N SER A 545 55.83 18.97 -31.31
CA SER A 545 55.89 19.11 -29.84
C SER A 545 57.28 19.31 -29.26
N THR A 546 58.27 19.71 -30.07
CA THR A 546 59.60 20.08 -29.54
C THR A 546 59.59 21.55 -29.09
N PRO A 547 60.34 21.90 -28.02
CA PRO A 547 60.51 23.28 -27.61
C PRO A 547 61.10 24.14 -28.73
N ARG A 548 60.44 25.25 -29.03
CA ARG A 548 60.79 26.19 -30.09
C ARG A 548 62.11 26.85 -29.78
N VAL A 549 62.95 26.92 -30.81
CA VAL A 549 64.24 27.59 -30.76
C VAL A 549 64.13 28.94 -31.47
N TRP A 550 64.25 30.04 -30.72
CA TRP A 550 64.07 31.41 -31.24
C TRP A 550 65.18 31.83 -32.21
N THR A 551 64.99 31.62 -33.50
CA THR A 551 65.98 31.97 -34.54
C THR A 551 65.75 33.39 -35.07
N PRO A 552 66.79 34.11 -35.52
CA PRO A 552 66.67 35.47 -36.08
C PRO A 552 65.67 35.63 -37.23
N GLU A 553 65.44 34.56 -37.98
CA GLU A 553 64.59 34.50 -39.17
C GLU A 553 63.09 34.34 -38.85
N GLN A 554 62.75 33.93 -37.63
CA GLN A 554 61.35 33.77 -37.20
C GLN A 554 60.68 35.12 -36.91
N ASN A 555 59.42 35.24 -37.30
CA ASN A 555 58.57 36.39 -37.01
C ASN A 555 57.83 36.17 -35.68
N ILE A 556 58.37 36.71 -34.59
CA ILE A 556 57.77 36.58 -33.24
C ILE A 556 56.36 37.17 -33.22
N ASP A 557 56.13 38.32 -33.87
CA ASP A 557 54.82 38.98 -33.91
C ASP A 557 53.74 38.10 -34.56
N GLU A 558 54.11 37.29 -35.55
CA GLU A 558 53.20 36.36 -36.21
C GLU A 558 52.93 35.11 -35.36
N ILE A 559 53.95 34.58 -34.70
CA ILE A 559 53.81 33.45 -33.77
C ILE A 559 52.97 33.86 -32.56
N GLU A 560 53.21 35.06 -32.00
CA GLU A 560 52.41 35.64 -30.93
C GLU A 560 50.96 35.80 -31.37
N ARG A 561 50.70 36.36 -32.56
CA ARG A 561 49.34 36.53 -33.08
C ARG A 561 48.60 35.20 -33.20
N ASN A 562 49.27 34.16 -33.69
CA ASN A 562 48.69 32.82 -33.80
C ASN A 562 48.43 32.19 -32.43
N ALA A 563 49.35 32.34 -31.47
CA ALA A 563 49.18 31.86 -30.10
C ALA A 563 48.06 32.59 -29.35
N LEU A 564 47.96 33.92 -29.53
CA LEU A 564 46.85 34.73 -29.03
C LEU A 564 45.51 34.30 -29.65
N SER A 565 45.47 34.05 -30.97
CA SER A 565 44.27 33.52 -31.63
C SER A 565 43.85 32.16 -31.05
N ALA A 566 44.80 31.25 -30.80
CA ALA A 566 44.52 29.97 -30.18
C ALA A 566 43.96 30.09 -28.75
N ALA A 567 44.48 31.03 -27.95
CA ALA A 567 43.94 31.32 -26.61
C ALA A 567 42.57 32.02 -26.66
N LEU A 568 42.34 32.87 -27.67
CA LEU A 568 41.07 33.56 -27.87
C LEU A 568 39.93 32.59 -28.17
N LYS A 569 40.20 31.49 -28.89
CA LYS A 569 39.21 30.44 -29.14
C LYS A 569 38.70 29.81 -27.85
N ILE A 570 39.57 29.64 -26.85
CA ILE A 570 39.17 29.17 -25.50
C ILE A 570 38.20 30.16 -24.85
N LEU A 571 38.50 31.46 -24.94
CA LEU A 571 37.64 32.50 -24.43
C LEU A 571 36.28 32.51 -25.15
N ALA A 572 36.26 32.32 -26.48
CA ALA A 572 35.02 32.22 -27.25
C ALA A 572 34.18 30.99 -26.87
N VAL A 573 34.82 29.84 -26.62
CA VAL A 573 34.16 28.63 -26.11
C VAL A 573 33.52 28.87 -24.74
N MET A 574 34.20 29.59 -23.83
CA MET A 574 33.73 29.87 -22.47
C MET A 574 32.75 31.06 -22.36
N ALA A 575 32.44 31.73 -23.46
CA ALA A 575 31.59 32.92 -23.44
C ALA A 575 30.09 32.60 -23.39
N ALA A 576 29.65 31.50 -23.99
CA ALA A 576 28.24 31.12 -24.07
C ALA A 576 28.04 29.59 -24.15
N ILE A 577 26.87 29.16 -23.69
CA ILE A 577 26.38 27.77 -23.75
C ILE A 577 25.87 27.46 -25.16
N ARG A 578 26.40 26.40 -25.78
CA ARG A 578 26.06 25.99 -27.15
C ARG A 578 25.48 24.57 -27.21
N LEU A 579 24.34 24.37 -26.54
CA LEU A 579 23.66 23.07 -26.55
C LEU A 579 22.72 22.90 -27.76
N ASP A 580 22.08 23.98 -28.22
CA ASP A 580 21.01 23.91 -29.23
C ASP A 580 21.49 24.12 -30.68
N ASN A 581 22.81 23.97 -30.93
CA ASN A 581 23.47 24.14 -32.24
C ASN A 581 23.18 25.49 -32.96
N ILE A 582 22.85 26.52 -32.18
CA ILE A 582 22.65 27.88 -32.68
C ILE A 582 24.02 28.48 -33.01
N GLU A 583 24.18 29.00 -34.22
CA GLU A 583 25.38 29.73 -34.63
C GLU A 583 25.39 31.10 -33.94
N ASP A 584 26.54 31.48 -33.37
CA ASP A 584 26.78 32.79 -32.78
C ASP A 584 28.01 33.46 -33.40
N GLN A 585 28.06 34.78 -33.30
CA GLN A 585 29.15 35.60 -33.84
C GLN A 585 30.24 35.91 -32.80
N ILE A 586 30.25 35.24 -31.64
CA ILE A 586 31.11 35.64 -30.51
C ILE A 586 32.59 35.55 -30.88
N GLU A 587 33.03 34.46 -31.50
CA GLU A 587 34.44 34.29 -31.90
C GLU A 587 34.88 35.40 -32.88
N ILE A 588 34.01 35.77 -33.82
CA ILE A 588 34.27 36.80 -34.83
C ILE A 588 34.33 38.20 -34.18
N VAL A 589 33.40 38.50 -33.27
CA VAL A 589 33.37 39.78 -32.53
C VAL A 589 34.59 39.90 -31.62
N LEU A 590 34.97 38.83 -30.90
CA LEU A 590 36.16 38.81 -30.06
C LEU A 590 37.43 38.98 -30.91
N SER A 591 37.54 38.28 -32.04
CA SER A 591 38.71 38.34 -32.92
C SER A 591 38.89 39.73 -33.54
N SER A 592 37.81 40.30 -34.08
CA SER A 592 37.86 41.64 -34.69
C SER A 592 38.20 42.74 -33.67
N SER A 593 37.64 42.65 -32.46
CA SER A 593 37.74 43.71 -31.45
C SER A 593 38.99 43.62 -30.57
N LEU A 594 39.51 42.41 -30.31
CA LEU A 594 40.64 42.19 -29.40
C LEU A 594 41.98 41.98 -30.10
N MET A 595 41.97 41.53 -31.36
CA MET A 595 43.17 41.27 -32.19
C MET A 595 43.36 42.30 -33.32
N GLY A 596 42.37 43.14 -33.63
CA GLY A 596 42.50 44.27 -34.57
C GLY A 596 42.60 43.88 -36.04
N VAL A 597 41.98 42.76 -36.44
CA VAL A 597 42.11 42.20 -37.82
C VAL A 597 41.32 42.99 -38.87
N VAL A 598 40.43 43.91 -38.47
CA VAL A 598 39.67 44.79 -39.39
C VAL A 598 39.87 46.25 -38.98
N PRO A 599 40.11 47.20 -39.91
CA PRO A 599 40.17 48.62 -39.58
C PRO A 599 38.86 49.02 -38.92
N ALA A 600 38.93 49.55 -37.70
CA ALA A 600 37.78 50.13 -37.02
C ALA A 600 37.11 51.14 -37.95
N VAL A 601 35.85 50.91 -38.33
CA VAL A 601 35.03 51.97 -38.87
C VAL A 601 34.89 52.97 -37.72
N ALA A 602 35.47 54.17 -37.90
CA ALA A 602 35.80 55.12 -36.85
C ALA A 602 34.60 55.75 -36.07
N ASN A 603 33.40 55.14 -36.10
CA ASN A 603 32.20 55.61 -35.40
C ASN A 603 31.25 54.47 -34.96
N ALA A 604 31.68 53.20 -34.94
CA ALA A 604 30.85 52.11 -34.40
C ALA A 604 30.98 52.02 -32.86
N PRO A 605 29.88 51.82 -32.10
CA PRO A 605 29.95 51.59 -30.66
C PRO A 605 30.77 50.31 -30.36
N ASP A 606 31.59 50.34 -29.30
CA ASP A 606 32.43 49.21 -28.88
C ASP A 606 31.54 47.99 -28.58
N PRO A 607 31.58 46.91 -29.38
CA PRO A 607 30.72 45.75 -29.18
C PRO A 607 31.03 45.02 -27.87
N LEU A 608 32.19 45.26 -27.26
CA LEU A 608 32.59 44.70 -25.97
C LEU A 608 32.26 45.60 -24.78
N ALA A 609 31.61 46.75 -24.99
CA ALA A 609 31.11 47.60 -23.90
C ALA A 609 29.72 47.17 -23.38
N SER A 610 29.10 46.19 -24.04
CA SER A 610 27.79 45.64 -23.66
C SER A 610 27.88 44.58 -22.56
N ASN A 611 26.83 44.45 -21.75
CA ASN A 611 26.67 43.35 -20.80
C ASN A 611 25.98 42.12 -21.40
N THR A 612 25.55 42.19 -22.66
CA THR A 612 24.86 41.11 -23.37
C THR A 612 25.44 40.93 -24.77
N TRP A 613 25.52 39.67 -25.21
CA TRP A 613 25.86 39.31 -26.58
C TRP A 613 24.67 39.54 -27.52
N GLU A 614 24.95 39.91 -28.76
CA GLU A 614 23.95 39.94 -29.84
C GLU A 614 23.62 38.49 -30.23
N GLU A 615 22.33 38.16 -30.44
CA GLU A 615 21.83 36.82 -30.81
C GLU A 615 21.97 35.71 -29.75
N VAL A 616 22.56 35.99 -28.57
CA VAL A 616 22.68 35.02 -27.47
C VAL A 616 21.85 35.47 -26.27
N SER A 617 21.05 34.55 -25.73
CA SER A 617 20.18 34.84 -24.59
C SER A 617 20.98 35.04 -23.30
N THR A 618 20.44 35.82 -22.36
CA THR A 618 21.04 36.01 -21.04
C THR A 618 21.21 34.69 -20.28
N ASN A 619 20.30 33.73 -20.48
CA ASN A 619 20.36 32.41 -19.86
C ASN A 619 21.50 31.55 -20.42
N THR A 620 21.88 31.73 -21.68
CA THR A 620 22.99 30.99 -22.31
C THR A 620 24.32 31.73 -22.22
N THR A 621 24.33 32.99 -21.78
CA THR A 621 25.54 33.76 -21.55
C THR A 621 26.29 33.24 -20.31
N LEU A 622 27.58 32.94 -20.48
CA LEU A 622 28.50 32.53 -19.40
C LEU A 622 29.40 33.69 -18.97
N LEU A 623 30.01 34.37 -19.95
CA LEU A 623 30.82 35.57 -19.76
C LEU A 623 30.24 36.70 -20.60
N THR A 624 30.04 37.87 -20.00
CA THR A 624 29.59 39.05 -20.73
C THR A 624 30.72 39.62 -21.61
N PRO A 625 30.40 40.40 -22.66
CA PRO A 625 31.43 41.03 -23.50
C PRO A 625 32.45 41.86 -22.70
N VAL A 626 31.99 42.61 -21.69
CA VAL A 626 32.86 43.36 -20.77
C VAL A 626 33.77 42.44 -19.95
N GLN A 627 33.25 41.31 -19.45
CA GLN A 627 34.05 40.32 -18.73
C GLN A 627 35.10 39.68 -19.64
N CYS A 628 34.75 39.32 -20.87
CA CYS A 628 35.71 38.81 -21.86
C CYS A 628 36.82 39.83 -22.15
N LYS A 629 36.49 41.11 -22.30
CA LYS A 629 37.48 42.18 -22.49
C LYS A 629 38.43 42.32 -21.30
N SER A 630 37.88 42.33 -20.08
CA SER A 630 38.67 42.39 -18.84
C SER A 630 39.59 41.18 -18.68
N LEU A 631 39.05 39.96 -18.90
CA LEU A 631 39.81 38.72 -18.85
C LEU A 631 40.94 38.71 -19.87
N TRP A 632 40.67 39.17 -21.10
CA TRP A 632 41.66 39.26 -22.16
C TRP A 632 42.80 40.23 -21.82
N MET A 633 42.49 41.40 -21.25
CA MET A 633 43.50 42.35 -20.80
C MET A 633 44.40 41.75 -19.72
N ARG A 634 43.80 41.07 -18.72
CA ARG A 634 44.53 40.38 -17.67
C ARG A 634 45.40 39.26 -18.22
N PHE A 635 44.85 38.42 -19.09
CA PHE A 635 45.58 37.36 -19.78
C PHE A 635 46.80 37.91 -20.54
N LYS A 636 46.63 38.97 -21.35
CA LYS A 636 47.74 39.60 -22.08
C LYS A 636 48.85 40.12 -21.15
N ALA A 637 48.47 40.74 -20.02
CA ALA A 637 49.45 41.19 -19.03
C ALA A 637 50.25 40.02 -18.43
N GLU A 638 49.60 38.88 -18.17
CA GLU A 638 50.23 37.72 -17.55
C GLU A 638 51.12 36.90 -18.53
N VAL A 639 50.84 36.93 -19.84
CA VAL A 639 51.68 36.28 -20.86
C VAL A 639 52.75 37.19 -21.48
N ALA A 640 52.68 38.51 -21.27
CA ALA A 640 53.62 39.48 -21.85
C ALA A 640 55.09 39.15 -21.54
N TYR A 641 55.37 38.59 -20.36
CA TYR A 641 56.73 38.19 -20.00
C TYR A 641 57.28 37.08 -20.92
N ILE A 642 56.42 36.16 -21.38
CA ILE A 642 56.82 35.03 -22.25
C ILE A 642 57.30 35.57 -23.61
N VAL A 643 56.57 36.55 -24.16
CA VAL A 643 56.93 37.21 -25.42
C VAL A 643 58.20 38.03 -25.26
N ASN A 644 58.32 38.81 -24.17
CA ASN A 644 59.53 39.59 -23.87
C ASN A 644 60.78 38.69 -23.74
N GLN A 645 60.63 37.54 -23.09
CA GLN A 645 61.71 36.55 -22.97
C GLN A 645 62.12 36.00 -24.34
N ALA A 646 61.16 35.64 -25.19
CA ALA A 646 61.44 35.18 -26.55
C ALA A 646 62.16 36.24 -27.41
N THR A 647 61.76 37.50 -27.30
CA THR A 647 62.42 38.62 -27.97
C THR A 647 63.84 38.81 -27.47
N SER A 648 64.08 38.76 -26.15
CA SER A 648 65.43 38.82 -25.56
C SER A 648 66.30 37.66 -26.07
N ASP A 649 65.79 36.44 -26.06
CA ASP A 649 66.49 35.25 -26.55
C ASP A 649 66.85 35.37 -28.04
N GLN A 650 65.94 35.90 -28.87
CA GLN A 650 66.18 36.13 -30.30
C GLN A 650 67.22 37.24 -30.53
N GLU A 651 67.15 38.34 -29.78
CA GLU A 651 68.14 39.43 -29.84
C GLU A 651 69.53 38.96 -29.40
N ALA A 652 69.60 38.18 -28.32
CA ALA A 652 70.84 37.59 -27.84
C ALA A 652 71.48 36.70 -28.92
N ARG A 653 70.68 35.91 -29.64
CA ARG A 653 71.13 35.10 -30.79
C ARG A 653 71.53 35.93 -32.00
N ARG A 654 70.82 37.02 -32.31
CA ARG A 654 71.20 37.97 -33.38
C ARG A 654 72.57 38.61 -33.09
N GLN A 655 72.77 39.06 -31.86
CA GLN A 655 74.04 39.64 -31.42
C GLN A 655 75.15 38.58 -31.43
N ALA A 656 74.89 37.36 -30.94
CA ALA A 656 75.83 36.25 -31.00
C ALA A 656 76.22 35.92 -32.45
N LYS A 657 75.28 35.86 -33.39
CA LYS A 657 75.54 35.62 -34.82
C LYS A 657 76.42 36.73 -35.44
N LYS A 658 76.19 37.99 -35.07
CA LYS A 658 77.04 39.13 -35.49
C LYS A 658 78.46 39.00 -34.94
N VAL A 659 78.60 38.65 -33.66
CA VAL A 659 79.89 38.41 -32.98
C VAL A 659 80.62 37.23 -33.60
N ILE A 660 79.95 36.10 -33.84
CA ILE A 660 80.52 34.93 -34.53
C ILE A 660 81.02 35.33 -35.92
N LYS A 661 80.25 36.11 -36.69
CA LYS A 661 80.67 36.60 -38.02
C LYS A 661 81.93 37.48 -37.93
N GLN A 662 82.02 38.34 -36.91
CA GLN A 662 83.21 39.17 -36.67
C GLN A 662 84.42 38.33 -36.26
N ILE A 663 84.24 37.33 -35.38
CA ILE A 663 85.29 36.38 -34.99
C ILE A 663 85.77 35.58 -36.22
N LEU A 664 84.85 35.05 -37.03
CA LEU A 664 85.19 34.37 -38.28
C LEU A 664 85.96 35.26 -39.25
N GLY A 665 85.59 36.55 -39.34
CA GLY A 665 86.32 37.53 -40.14
C GLY A 665 87.75 37.79 -39.63
N LEU A 666 87.92 37.92 -38.31
CA LEU A 666 89.24 38.04 -37.68
C LEU A 666 90.11 36.80 -37.89
N VAL A 667 89.52 35.60 -37.75
CA VAL A 667 90.21 34.32 -37.98
C VAL A 667 90.57 34.15 -39.46
N ALA A 668 89.68 34.53 -40.38
CA ALA A 668 89.96 34.51 -41.82
C ALA A 668 91.08 35.49 -42.21
N LEU A 669 91.09 36.71 -41.63
CA LEU A 669 92.16 37.69 -41.84
C LEU A 669 93.50 37.19 -41.28
N ALA A 670 93.48 36.56 -40.11
CA ALA A 670 94.65 35.91 -39.51
C ALA A 670 95.16 34.74 -40.38
N MET A 671 94.27 33.91 -40.94
CA MET A 671 94.67 32.85 -41.86
C MET A 671 95.20 33.39 -43.19
N MET A 672 94.60 34.45 -43.74
CA MET A 672 95.05 35.11 -44.97
C MET A 672 96.41 35.78 -44.81
N THR A 673 96.68 36.43 -43.67
CA THR A 673 98.00 37.00 -43.34
C THR A 673 99.05 35.91 -43.14
N LEU A 674 98.67 34.77 -42.56
CA LEU A 674 99.55 33.59 -42.47
C LEU A 674 99.81 32.93 -43.84
N LEU A 675 98.80 32.88 -44.73
CA LEU A 675 98.89 32.31 -46.08
C LEU A 675 99.62 33.22 -47.10
N SER A 676 99.47 34.54 -47.00
CA SER A 676 100.16 35.50 -47.87
C SER A 676 101.62 35.73 -47.46
N ALA A 677 101.93 35.56 -46.17
CA ALA A 677 103.29 35.61 -45.68
C ALA A 677 104.05 34.30 -45.95
N TYR A 678 103.37 33.14 -46.00
CA TYR A 678 104.05 31.85 -46.10
C TYR A 678 103.25 30.82 -46.91
N GLY A 679 103.86 30.35 -48.00
CA GLY A 679 103.42 29.16 -48.71
C GLY A 679 103.28 27.97 -47.78
N ALA A 680 102.26 27.16 -48.04
CA ALA A 680 101.83 26.01 -47.27
C ALA A 680 102.99 25.19 -46.68
N MET A 681 103.14 25.16 -45.35
CA MET A 681 103.42 23.99 -44.51
C MET A 681 103.75 24.37 -43.06
N GLY A 682 103.05 23.74 -42.10
CA GLY A 682 103.47 23.57 -40.69
C GLY A 682 102.98 24.61 -39.68
N ILE A 683 101.73 24.50 -39.22
CA ILE A 683 101.16 25.34 -38.15
C ILE A 683 101.13 24.56 -36.83
N ALA A 684 102.17 24.73 -36.03
CA ALA A 684 102.17 24.71 -34.56
C ALA A 684 103.61 24.97 -34.09
N ALA A 685 103.80 25.93 -33.20
CA ALA A 685 105.09 26.28 -32.57
C ALA A 685 106.09 27.16 -33.38
N LYS A 686 105.61 28.12 -34.19
CA LYS A 686 106.43 29.28 -34.58
C LYS A 686 106.06 30.52 -33.75
N PRO A 687 107.03 31.31 -33.25
CA PRO A 687 106.77 32.52 -32.45
C PRO A 687 105.91 33.56 -33.19
N GLU A 688 105.94 33.54 -34.52
CA GLU A 688 105.15 34.43 -35.38
C GLU A 688 103.65 34.09 -35.39
N VAL A 689 103.29 32.80 -35.32
CA VAL A 689 101.88 32.35 -35.18
C VAL A 689 101.33 32.75 -33.81
N ALA A 690 102.17 32.70 -32.77
CA ALA A 690 101.80 33.16 -31.43
C ALA A 690 101.55 34.68 -31.39
N ALA A 691 102.26 35.48 -32.19
CA ALA A 691 102.03 36.92 -32.30
C ALA A 691 100.68 37.23 -32.98
N VAL A 692 100.37 36.59 -34.11
CA VAL A 692 99.08 36.74 -34.81
C VAL A 692 97.92 36.28 -33.92
N MET A 693 98.06 35.14 -33.22
CA MET A 693 97.03 34.66 -32.28
C MET A 693 96.87 35.55 -31.05
N LYS A 694 97.92 36.26 -30.63
CA LYS A 694 97.83 37.26 -29.55
C LYS A 694 97.04 38.49 -29.98
N GLU A 695 97.22 38.96 -31.21
CA GLU A 695 96.43 40.07 -31.79
C GLU A 695 94.97 39.67 -31.98
N VAL A 696 94.71 38.46 -32.52
CA VAL A 696 93.35 37.90 -32.60
C VAL A 696 92.71 37.80 -31.21
N GLY A 697 93.45 37.34 -30.20
CA GLY A 697 92.98 37.30 -28.82
C GLY A 697 92.65 38.68 -28.24
N GLN A 698 93.44 39.71 -28.55
CA GLN A 698 93.16 41.09 -28.12
C GLN A 698 91.93 41.68 -28.84
N ALA A 699 91.78 41.42 -30.14
CA ALA A 699 90.62 41.83 -30.91
C ALA A 699 89.34 41.13 -30.46
N MET A 700 89.41 39.82 -30.16
CA MET A 700 88.30 39.07 -29.56
C MET A 700 87.95 39.59 -28.17
N ALA A 701 88.93 39.95 -27.33
CA ALA A 701 88.69 40.53 -26.02
C ALA A 701 87.98 41.88 -26.10
N ALA A 702 88.33 42.73 -27.08
CA ALA A 702 87.63 43.98 -27.33
C ALA A 702 86.18 43.76 -27.80
N LEU A 703 85.97 42.77 -28.65
CA LEU A 703 84.63 42.41 -29.16
C LEU A 703 83.70 41.88 -28.07
N MET A 704 84.27 41.25 -27.04
CA MET A 704 83.53 40.71 -25.90
C MET A 704 83.32 41.71 -24.76
N LYS A 705 83.91 42.91 -24.82
CA LYS A 705 83.91 43.89 -23.72
C LYS A 705 82.51 44.39 -23.32
N ASP A 706 81.55 44.34 -24.24
CA ASP A 706 80.19 44.87 -24.06
C ASP A 706 79.10 43.80 -24.21
N ILE A 707 79.47 42.51 -24.11
CA ILE A 707 78.54 41.39 -24.31
C ILE A 707 77.91 40.96 -22.98
N GLY A 708 76.57 40.96 -22.92
CA GLY A 708 75.81 40.47 -21.76
C GLY A 708 75.84 38.94 -21.58
N PRO A 709 75.45 38.43 -20.39
CA PRO A 709 75.53 37.00 -20.06
C PRO A 709 74.67 36.09 -20.96
N GLU A 710 73.54 36.59 -21.47
CA GLU A 710 72.62 35.85 -22.36
C GLU A 710 73.28 35.54 -23.72
N VAL A 711 73.88 36.54 -24.34
CA VAL A 711 74.65 36.40 -25.60
C VAL A 711 75.84 35.46 -25.38
N LEU A 712 76.49 35.54 -24.22
CA LEU A 712 77.63 34.70 -23.90
C LEU A 712 77.26 33.21 -23.78
N ALA A 713 76.09 32.90 -23.23
CA ALA A 713 75.59 31.54 -23.16
C ALA A 713 75.36 30.96 -24.56
N VAL A 714 74.76 31.74 -25.47
CA VAL A 714 74.57 31.35 -26.88
C VAL A 714 75.92 31.14 -27.58
N LEU A 715 76.87 32.05 -27.39
CA LEU A 715 78.20 31.96 -27.99
C LEU A 715 78.96 30.70 -27.55
N LYS A 716 78.82 30.26 -26.29
CA LYS A 716 79.46 29.02 -25.80
C LYS A 716 79.00 27.78 -26.57
N ASP A 717 77.73 27.74 -26.99
CA ASP A 717 77.16 26.60 -27.69
C ASP A 717 77.38 26.68 -29.22
N GLU A 718 77.24 27.87 -29.81
CA GLU A 718 77.24 28.04 -31.27
C GLU A 718 78.64 28.31 -31.87
N LEU A 719 79.55 28.94 -31.13
CA LEU A 719 80.90 29.27 -31.62
C LEU A 719 81.73 28.02 -32.00
N PRO A 720 81.75 26.92 -31.22
CA PRO A 720 82.46 25.70 -31.61
C PRO A 720 81.92 25.11 -32.92
N LYS A 721 80.59 25.11 -33.10
CA LYS A 721 79.91 24.59 -34.31
C LYS A 721 80.33 25.42 -35.53
N ALA A 722 80.34 26.74 -35.39
CA ALA A 722 80.73 27.67 -36.46
C ALA A 722 82.21 27.57 -36.87
N LEU A 723 83.10 27.18 -35.96
CA LEU A 723 84.54 27.05 -36.22
C LEU A 723 84.97 25.65 -36.68
N SER A 724 84.03 24.69 -36.72
CA SER A 724 84.31 23.27 -37.00
C SER A 724 85.12 23.00 -38.28
N PHE A 725 85.01 23.87 -39.30
CA PHE A 725 85.77 23.78 -40.56
C PHE A 725 87.30 23.94 -40.40
N LEU A 726 87.78 24.48 -39.27
CA LEU A 726 89.20 24.71 -38.99
C LEU A 726 89.93 23.47 -38.44
N GLY A 727 89.19 22.39 -38.16
CA GLY A 727 89.72 21.18 -37.54
C GLY A 727 89.80 21.27 -36.00
N PRO A 728 89.75 20.11 -35.30
CA PRO A 728 89.51 20.05 -33.85
C PRO A 728 90.62 20.70 -33.00
N GLN A 729 91.88 20.66 -33.43
CA GLN A 729 92.98 21.27 -32.69
C GLN A 729 92.92 22.81 -32.70
N VAL A 730 92.56 23.42 -33.82
CA VAL A 730 92.46 24.89 -33.96
C VAL A 730 91.24 25.41 -33.21
N VAL A 731 90.11 24.71 -33.31
CA VAL A 731 88.88 25.01 -32.55
C VAL A 731 89.16 24.96 -31.04
N SER A 732 89.89 23.95 -30.56
CA SER A 732 90.26 23.83 -29.14
C SER A 732 91.06 25.03 -28.64
N VAL A 733 92.05 25.50 -29.41
CA VAL A 733 92.85 26.68 -29.04
C VAL A 733 91.99 27.95 -28.96
N ILE A 734 91.11 28.17 -29.95
CA ILE A 734 90.20 29.34 -29.96
C ILE A 734 89.21 29.25 -28.79
N MET A 735 88.69 28.06 -28.48
CA MET A 735 87.79 27.85 -27.35
C MET A 735 88.48 28.00 -26.00
N VAL A 736 89.76 27.65 -25.85
CA VAL A 736 90.55 27.94 -24.63
C VAL A 736 90.74 29.44 -24.46
N LEU A 737 91.04 30.17 -25.54
CA LEU A 737 91.12 31.63 -25.51
C LEU A 737 89.77 32.26 -25.12
N PHE A 738 88.68 31.81 -25.73
CA PHE A 738 87.31 32.22 -25.41
C PHE A 738 86.94 31.93 -23.94
N THR A 739 87.27 30.74 -23.43
CA THR A 739 86.99 30.34 -22.05
C THR A 739 87.82 31.15 -21.04
N ASN A 740 89.10 31.39 -21.32
CA ASN A 740 89.96 32.20 -20.45
C ASN A 740 89.54 33.68 -20.41
N MET A 741 89.05 34.22 -21.53
CA MET A 741 88.54 35.60 -21.58
C MET A 741 87.21 35.75 -20.83
N THR A 742 86.34 34.75 -20.91
CA THR A 742 85.04 34.75 -20.19
C THR A 742 85.18 34.42 -18.70
N ALA A 743 86.23 33.72 -18.29
CA ALA A 743 86.55 33.50 -16.87
C ALA A 743 87.01 34.78 -16.14
N ARG A 744 87.51 35.79 -16.86
CA ARG A 744 87.87 37.12 -16.29
C ARG A 744 86.66 38.04 -16.06
N TRP A 745 85.46 37.60 -16.42
CA TRP A 745 84.20 38.35 -16.32
C TRP A 745 83.32 37.93 -15.12
N ARG A 746 83.63 36.80 -14.47
CA ARG A 746 83.14 36.49 -13.12
C ARG A 746 84.06 37.15 -12.10
#